data_AF-A0A2H3D1I9-F1
#
_entry.id   AF-A0A2H3D1I9-F1
#
_cell.length_a   1.000
_cell.length_b   1.000
_cell.length_c   1.000
_cell.angle_alpha   90.00
_cell.angle_beta   90.00
_cell.angle_gamma   90.00
#
_symmetry.space_group_name_H-M   'P 1'
#
loop_
_entity.id
_entity.type
_entity.pdbx_description
1 polymer ?
#
loop_
_entity_poly.entity_id
_entity_poly.type
_entity_poly.pdbx_seq_one_letter_code
_entity_poly.pdbx_strand_id
1 'polypeptide(L)'
;MAGLIADNPITAVLYNADLLGFVCKDLWDIEQAPGHFVNGIRVNSLLSLALTCHVVSEIALDCLWHEICGMKPLLYLFPRGLSSDNDLGILPDVISDDTWARFERYSRRVRSITLDAQLRTLHSSTIFLRLAERQEPLFPNLQKLSVDMSFAADISILLFLASPRLDDVRIAFPSNAETVMASTSVRTVGWKVPMLHSFTISSIQQGGSKPRPLQTICPFTNFSGLRRLRKLKIDSHSADVHFLVQLSSLPDLSHLQIVISQSLPTDSWKVDGGFRSLVSLHITTPVSLMSRVLRLIRSGSLTSLVHIDDHSQSYNEIGQFVQDFHTEIVSRFPSLLNLSINYRKCNGQLTQQSRESTLVIFEPLCGLCKLQEFTYNPMPTLETGVVDLLLAPAWPEIRVFNIPVVQGPCPTYEVLCTLAKCCPLLSELSMPITFPSDNAPLRCDHDPFSHKLRFFSSPNTSVSRFASVARYLDGIFPFLLSISGGKGWDQVESIVLEACQPVRRDQTTRGKQAVCLPPAETVSDDEDFVDDTDDTVGGQDWLPSEKEVAAASLIQRAYRKVLCHRRDVAKRGVAAQIYASCTKEVSRLGDSPGLYLRFFLGPLPHILVCLETVCNETRSQRKKTNKRLKKCSPDEKDALDDLRTQINNANKAAIKLQKKLNPSSAFHERCDGKELGKLVEEANDLVSSLHFKTSSDLSDDLHLAIKGIVTERSSASTHKIVDA
;
A
#
# COMPACT_ATOMS: atom_id res chain seq x y z
N MET A 1 35.73 -8.77 19.07
CA MET A 1 35.44 -7.34 19.28
C MET A 1 33.95 -7.14 19.65
N ALA A 2 33.49 -7.69 20.78
CA ALA A 2 32.07 -7.62 21.18
C ALA A 2 31.84 -6.80 22.47
N GLY A 3 32.89 -6.19 23.04
CA GLY A 3 32.84 -5.61 24.39
C GLY A 3 32.93 -4.08 24.49
N LEU A 4 32.87 -3.33 23.38
CA LEU A 4 33.14 -1.87 23.39
C LEU A 4 32.07 -1.00 22.72
N ILE A 5 30.89 -1.55 22.39
CA ILE A 5 29.81 -0.80 21.69
C ILE A 5 28.70 -0.32 22.66
N ALA A 6 28.77 -0.67 23.95
CA ALA A 6 27.62 -0.55 24.86
C ALA A 6 27.30 0.85 25.40
N ASP A 7 28.19 1.86 25.31
CA ASP A 7 28.02 3.09 26.10
C ASP A 7 27.55 4.34 25.32
N ASN A 8 27.14 4.20 24.06
CA ASN A 8 26.57 5.33 23.31
C ASN A 8 25.08 5.11 22.99
N PRO A 9 24.16 5.91 23.56
CA PRO A 9 22.72 5.76 23.33
C PRO A 9 22.33 5.94 21.86
N ILE A 10 23.09 6.70 21.08
CA ILE A 10 22.88 6.85 19.62
C ILE A 10 23.17 5.53 18.91
N THR A 11 24.24 4.83 19.31
CA THR A 11 24.64 3.56 18.74
C THR A 11 23.67 2.44 19.13
N ALA A 12 23.15 2.46 20.36
CA ALA A 12 22.11 1.55 20.82
C ALA A 12 20.79 1.71 20.03
N VAL A 13 20.41 2.95 19.68
CA VAL A 13 19.24 3.22 18.83
C VAL A 13 19.49 2.81 17.38
N LEU A 14 20.67 3.11 16.82
CA LEU A 14 21.01 2.79 15.42
C LEU A 14 21.12 1.29 15.14
N TYR A 15 21.50 0.48 16.13
CA TYR A 15 21.58 -0.99 16.03
C TYR A 15 20.41 -1.70 16.71
N ASN A 16 19.35 -0.98 17.09
CA ASN A 16 18.15 -1.59 17.61
C ASN A 16 17.46 -2.43 16.51
N ALA A 17 17.28 -3.72 16.78
CA ALA A 17 16.77 -4.66 15.79
C ALA A 17 15.31 -4.36 15.38
N ASP A 18 14.49 -3.88 16.31
CA ASP A 18 13.09 -3.55 16.05
C ASP A 18 13.00 -2.32 15.13
N LEU A 19 13.76 -1.27 15.42
CA LEU A 19 13.82 -0.05 14.59
C LEU A 19 14.34 -0.35 13.19
N LEU A 20 15.42 -1.12 13.07
CA LEU A 20 15.94 -1.56 11.77
C LEU A 20 14.91 -2.43 11.02
N GLY A 21 14.16 -3.27 11.74
CA GLY A 21 13.06 -4.05 11.19
C GLY A 21 11.94 -3.18 10.61
N PHE A 22 11.53 -2.12 11.31
CA PHE A 22 10.57 -1.14 10.79
C PHE A 22 11.09 -0.43 9.53
N VAL A 23 12.36 0.00 9.53
CA VAL A 23 12.98 0.62 8.34
C VAL A 23 13.00 -0.35 7.15
N CYS A 24 13.35 -1.61 7.37
CA CYS A 24 13.34 -2.62 6.31
C CYS A 24 11.92 -2.89 5.80
N LYS A 25 10.92 -2.93 6.69
CA LYS A 25 9.52 -3.09 6.30
C LYS A 25 9.01 -1.93 5.46
N ASP A 26 9.33 -0.69 5.83
CA ASP A 26 8.95 0.48 5.04
C ASP A 26 9.60 0.46 3.65
N LEU A 27 10.87 0.03 3.55
CA LEU A 27 11.54 -0.16 2.26
C LEU A 27 10.86 -1.24 1.40
N TRP A 28 10.42 -2.34 2.01
CA TRP A 28 9.65 -3.38 1.32
C TRP A 28 8.32 -2.83 0.79
N ASP A 29 7.56 -2.11 1.62
CA ASP A 29 6.26 -1.56 1.26
C ASP A 29 6.39 -0.52 0.12
N ILE A 30 7.47 0.27 0.10
CA ILE A 30 7.81 1.18 -1.00
C ILE A 30 8.09 0.41 -2.31
N GLU A 31 8.78 -0.73 -2.24
CA GLU A 31 9.10 -1.55 -3.41
C GLU A 31 7.90 -2.29 -4.01
N GLN A 32 6.89 -2.56 -3.18
CA GLN A 32 5.64 -3.21 -3.59
C GLN A 32 4.57 -2.23 -4.09
N ALA A 33 4.75 -0.92 -3.89
CA ALA A 33 3.81 0.09 -4.36
C ALA A 33 3.75 0.14 -5.91
N PRO A 34 2.55 0.13 -6.52
CA PRO A 34 2.41 0.18 -7.97
C PRO A 34 2.97 1.50 -8.52
N GLY A 35 3.98 1.41 -9.39
CA GLY A 35 4.57 2.57 -10.08
C GLY A 35 6.00 2.94 -9.68
N HIS A 36 6.66 2.19 -8.78
CA HIS A 36 8.05 2.49 -8.40
C HIS A 36 9.08 1.93 -9.39
N PHE A 37 9.09 2.48 -10.62
CA PHE A 37 10.20 2.35 -11.55
C PHE A 37 11.06 3.61 -11.50
N VAL A 38 12.23 3.53 -10.87
CA VAL A 38 13.28 4.52 -11.09
C VAL A 38 14.12 4.01 -12.26
N ASN A 39 13.99 4.64 -13.43
CA ASN A 39 14.85 4.39 -14.61
C ASN A 39 14.93 2.94 -15.13
N GLY A 40 13.87 2.14 -14.98
CA GLY A 40 13.79 0.79 -15.59
C GLY A 40 14.68 -0.28 -14.96
N ILE A 41 15.44 0.03 -13.90
CA ILE A 41 16.26 -0.94 -13.14
C ILE A 41 15.71 -1.04 -11.72
N ARG A 42 15.23 -2.23 -11.35
CA ARG A 42 14.71 -2.51 -10.00
C ARG A 42 15.89 -2.71 -9.04
N VAL A 43 16.43 -1.61 -8.49
CA VAL A 43 17.39 -1.71 -7.38
C VAL A 43 16.62 -2.19 -6.17
N ASN A 44 16.94 -3.39 -5.69
CA ASN A 44 16.37 -3.91 -4.46
C ASN A 44 17.12 -3.25 -3.28
N SER A 45 16.47 -2.27 -2.68
CA SER A 45 16.96 -1.43 -1.58
C SER A 45 17.28 -2.28 -0.37
N LEU A 46 16.51 -3.36 -0.11
CA LEU A 46 16.80 -4.33 0.94
C LEU A 46 18.07 -5.13 0.66
N LEU A 47 18.28 -5.55 -0.59
CA LEU A 47 19.56 -6.19 -0.97
C LEU A 47 20.73 -5.23 -0.77
N SER A 48 20.58 -3.98 -1.19
CA SER A 48 21.61 -2.94 -1.03
C SER A 48 21.91 -2.71 0.45
N LEU A 49 20.86 -2.64 1.27
CA LEU A 49 20.96 -2.49 2.72
C LEU A 49 21.64 -3.71 3.37
N ALA A 50 21.31 -4.92 2.91
CA ALA A 50 21.91 -6.15 3.40
C ALA A 50 23.43 -6.24 3.12
N LEU A 51 23.92 -5.53 2.11
CA LEU A 51 25.33 -5.48 1.72
C LEU A 51 26.13 -4.40 2.46
N THR A 52 25.51 -3.59 3.33
CA THR A 52 26.18 -2.48 4.02
C THR A 52 27.06 -2.92 5.19
N CYS A 53 26.49 -3.65 6.15
CA CYS A 53 27.20 -4.13 7.34
C CYS A 53 26.55 -5.39 7.93
N HIS A 54 27.30 -6.19 8.69
CA HIS A 54 26.86 -7.49 9.21
C HIS A 54 25.60 -7.43 10.10
N VAL A 55 25.46 -6.42 10.95
CA VAL A 55 24.31 -6.30 11.87
C VAL A 55 23.02 -6.03 11.10
N VAL A 56 23.08 -5.09 10.14
CA VAL A 56 21.94 -4.74 9.28
C VAL A 56 21.67 -5.85 8.26
N SER A 57 22.70 -6.59 7.85
CA SER A 57 22.60 -7.70 6.90
C SER A 57 21.58 -8.74 7.34
N GLU A 58 21.62 -9.17 8.61
CA GLU A 58 20.73 -10.20 9.11
C GLU A 58 19.25 -9.76 9.07
N ILE A 59 18.96 -8.53 9.49
CA ILE A 59 17.60 -7.98 9.54
C ILE A 59 17.08 -7.70 8.12
N ALA A 60 17.91 -7.10 7.27
CA ALA A 60 17.55 -6.83 5.89
C ALA A 60 17.31 -8.12 5.08
N LEU A 61 18.09 -9.18 5.32
CA LEU A 61 17.86 -10.49 4.73
C LEU A 61 16.60 -11.17 5.26
N ASP A 62 16.28 -11.02 6.55
CA ASP A 62 15.02 -11.53 7.11
C ASP A 62 13.80 -10.88 6.45
N CYS A 63 13.86 -9.58 6.18
CA CYS A 63 12.81 -8.87 5.44
C CYS A 63 12.80 -9.26 3.96
N LEU A 64 13.96 -9.32 3.30
CA LEU A 64 14.07 -9.64 1.88
C LEU A 64 13.55 -11.03 1.53
N TRP A 65 13.82 -12.02 2.39
CA TRP A 65 13.41 -13.42 2.20
C TRP A 65 12.09 -13.76 2.89
N HIS A 66 11.47 -12.80 3.58
CA HIS A 66 10.23 -13.02 4.33
C HIS A 66 9.12 -13.58 3.43
N GLU A 67 8.94 -12.96 2.26
CA GLU A 67 7.94 -13.30 1.26
C GLU A 67 8.61 -13.53 -0.08
N ILE A 68 8.48 -14.75 -0.60
CA ILE A 68 9.07 -15.14 -1.90
C ILE A 68 7.99 -15.60 -2.89
N CYS A 69 8.16 -15.18 -4.14
CA CYS A 69 7.34 -15.63 -5.26
C CYS A 69 8.11 -16.66 -6.07
N GLY A 70 7.63 -17.90 -6.06
CA GLY A 70 8.25 -19.02 -6.77
C GLY A 70 9.47 -19.59 -6.06
N MET A 71 10.03 -20.65 -6.65
CA MET A 71 11.24 -21.32 -6.15
C MET A 71 12.53 -20.74 -6.73
N LYS A 72 12.44 -19.90 -7.77
CA LYS A 72 13.59 -19.35 -8.49
C LYS A 72 14.66 -18.70 -7.59
N PRO A 73 14.33 -17.87 -6.57
CA PRO A 73 15.35 -17.28 -5.70
C PRO A 73 16.18 -18.33 -4.95
N LEU A 74 15.55 -19.41 -4.52
CA LEU A 74 16.20 -20.51 -3.80
C LEU A 74 16.96 -21.43 -4.73
N LEU A 75 16.44 -21.67 -5.93
CA LEU A 75 17.11 -22.50 -6.92
C LEU A 75 18.41 -21.87 -7.43
N TYR A 76 18.54 -20.54 -7.38
CA TYR A 76 19.81 -19.85 -7.65
C TYR A 76 20.89 -20.06 -6.57
N LEU A 77 20.56 -20.66 -5.43
CA LEU A 77 21.56 -21.03 -4.43
C LEU A 77 22.36 -22.27 -4.85
N PHE A 78 21.82 -23.10 -5.73
CA PHE A 78 22.47 -24.29 -6.22
C PHE A 78 23.39 -23.95 -7.42
N PRO A 79 24.54 -24.64 -7.58
CA PRO A 79 25.36 -24.53 -8.76
C PRO A 79 24.53 -24.82 -10.02
N ARG A 80 24.61 -23.96 -11.03
CA ARG A 80 23.89 -24.20 -12.29
C ARG A 80 24.52 -25.39 -13.01
N GLY A 81 23.80 -26.51 -13.12
CA GLY A 81 24.12 -27.55 -14.09
C GLY A 81 23.84 -27.02 -15.49
N LEU A 82 24.83 -27.06 -16.38
CA LEU A 82 24.60 -26.80 -17.81
C LEU A 82 23.87 -28.02 -18.38
N SER A 83 22.54 -27.98 -18.47
CA SER A 83 21.80 -28.92 -19.33
C SER A 83 21.91 -28.42 -20.77
N SER A 84 22.25 -29.31 -21.71
CA SER A 84 22.32 -28.97 -23.14
C SER A 84 20.96 -28.99 -23.84
N ASP A 85 19.88 -29.39 -23.16
CA ASP A 85 18.54 -29.44 -23.72
C ASP A 85 17.52 -28.93 -22.69
N ASN A 86 16.76 -27.91 -23.13
CA ASN A 86 15.72 -27.16 -22.41
C ASN A 86 16.18 -26.24 -21.26
N ASP A 87 15.70 -24.99 -21.29
CA ASP A 87 15.85 -23.92 -20.29
C ASP A 87 15.31 -24.23 -18.87
N LEU A 88 15.07 -25.50 -18.54
CA LEU A 88 14.59 -25.96 -17.24
C LEU A 88 15.78 -26.19 -16.30
N GLY A 89 15.88 -25.41 -15.23
CA GLY A 89 16.96 -25.55 -14.26
C GLY A 89 16.91 -26.90 -13.54
N ILE A 90 17.85 -27.80 -13.82
CA ILE A 90 18.01 -29.09 -13.12
C ILE A 90 19.00 -28.90 -11.96
N LEU A 91 18.71 -29.52 -10.80
CA LEU A 91 19.65 -29.56 -9.68
C LEU A 91 20.79 -30.54 -9.98
N PRO A 92 22.06 -30.21 -9.64
CA PRO A 92 23.19 -31.11 -9.86
C PRO A 92 23.03 -32.42 -9.08
N ASP A 93 23.58 -33.51 -9.62
CA ASP A 93 23.46 -34.85 -9.03
C ASP A 93 24.07 -34.98 -7.63
N VAL A 94 25.08 -34.16 -7.33
CA VAL A 94 25.70 -34.07 -6.00
C VAL A 94 25.63 -32.64 -5.53
N ILE A 95 24.86 -32.41 -4.47
CA ILE A 95 24.76 -31.10 -3.79
C ILE A 95 25.67 -31.16 -2.56
N SER A 96 26.68 -30.27 -2.51
CA SER A 96 27.60 -30.21 -1.37
C SER A 96 26.92 -29.76 -0.08
N ASP A 97 27.45 -30.18 1.06
CA ASP A 97 26.94 -29.79 2.40
C ASP A 97 26.94 -28.27 2.61
N ASP A 98 27.92 -27.54 2.05
CA ASP A 98 27.96 -26.07 2.09
C ASP A 98 26.78 -25.43 1.34
N THR A 99 26.42 -26.00 0.19
CA THR A 99 25.25 -25.55 -0.58
C THR A 99 23.95 -25.81 0.19
N TRP A 100 23.84 -26.96 0.86
CA TRP A 100 22.70 -27.26 1.74
C TRP A 100 22.64 -26.33 2.95
N ALA A 101 23.77 -26.08 3.62
CA ALA A 101 23.84 -25.15 4.74
C ALA A 101 23.42 -23.73 4.32
N ARG A 102 23.81 -23.30 3.11
CA ARG A 102 23.37 -22.04 2.53
C ARG A 102 21.87 -22.05 2.24
N PHE A 103 21.34 -23.12 1.64
CA PHE A 103 19.91 -23.26 1.39
C PHE A 103 19.10 -23.16 2.69
N GLU A 104 19.49 -23.90 3.73
CA GLU A 104 18.84 -23.87 5.05
C GLU A 104 18.87 -22.48 5.69
N ARG A 105 19.98 -21.76 5.56
CA ARG A 105 20.11 -20.40 6.11
C ARG A 105 19.07 -19.45 5.52
N TYR A 106 18.77 -19.56 4.22
CA TYR A 106 17.75 -18.73 3.58
C TYR A 106 16.34 -19.29 3.77
N SER A 107 16.16 -20.62 3.71
CA SER A 107 14.84 -21.23 3.85
C SER A 107 14.19 -21.00 5.22
N ARG A 108 15.01 -20.90 6.29
CA ARG A 108 14.54 -20.54 7.64
C ARG A 108 13.97 -19.12 7.74
N ARG A 109 14.30 -18.22 6.81
CA ARG A 109 13.81 -16.84 6.80
C ARG A 109 12.47 -16.70 6.09
N VAL A 110 12.12 -17.66 5.24
CA VAL A 110 10.88 -17.67 4.47
C VAL A 110 9.68 -17.91 5.38
N ARG A 111 8.75 -16.94 5.40
CA ARG A 111 7.49 -17.01 6.16
C ARG A 111 6.25 -17.06 5.26
N SER A 112 6.35 -16.53 4.04
CA SER A 112 5.29 -16.55 3.05
C SER A 112 5.84 -17.00 1.69
N ILE A 113 5.15 -17.94 1.04
CA ILE A 113 5.48 -18.35 -0.32
C ILE A 113 4.26 -18.36 -1.22
N THR A 114 4.42 -17.81 -2.43
CA THR A 114 3.42 -17.85 -3.50
C THR A 114 3.93 -18.64 -4.68
N LEU A 115 3.20 -19.68 -5.10
CA LEU A 115 3.51 -20.55 -6.22
C LEU A 115 2.35 -20.51 -7.23
N ASP A 116 2.54 -19.82 -8.34
CA ASP A 116 1.53 -19.70 -9.41
C ASP A 116 1.84 -20.59 -10.63
N ALA A 117 0.87 -20.69 -11.54
CA ALA A 117 0.95 -21.49 -12.76
C ALA A 117 2.13 -21.09 -13.67
N GLN A 118 2.44 -19.79 -13.74
CA GLN A 118 3.51 -19.26 -14.58
C GLN A 118 4.89 -19.61 -14.03
N LEU A 119 4.99 -19.79 -12.72
CA LEU A 119 6.21 -20.19 -12.03
C LEU A 119 6.47 -21.69 -12.13
N ARG A 120 5.43 -22.51 -12.36
CA ARG A 120 5.57 -23.97 -12.55
C ARG A 120 6.29 -24.34 -13.84
N THR A 121 6.05 -23.62 -14.94
CA THR A 121 6.67 -23.92 -16.25
C THR A 121 8.20 -23.76 -16.26
N LEU A 122 8.77 -23.18 -15.20
CA LEU A 122 10.20 -22.92 -15.06
C LEU A 122 10.97 -24.05 -14.35
N HIS A 123 10.29 -25.06 -13.81
CA HIS A 123 10.88 -26.02 -12.88
C HIS A 123 10.51 -27.48 -13.23
N SER A 124 11.53 -28.35 -13.35
CA SER A 124 11.32 -29.80 -13.52
C SER A 124 10.78 -30.42 -12.23
N SER A 125 9.86 -31.38 -12.32
CA SER A 125 9.33 -32.13 -11.16
C SER A 125 10.41 -32.87 -10.38
N THR A 126 11.53 -33.19 -11.02
CA THR A 126 12.71 -33.81 -10.40
C THR A 126 13.33 -32.95 -9.28
N ILE A 127 13.18 -31.62 -9.33
CA ILE A 127 13.72 -30.70 -8.32
C ILE A 127 13.12 -31.01 -6.95
N PHE A 128 11.80 -31.24 -6.87
CA PHE A 128 11.14 -31.51 -5.61
C PHE A 128 11.51 -32.88 -5.02
N LEU A 129 11.76 -33.87 -5.88
CA LEU A 129 12.27 -35.17 -5.44
C LEU A 129 13.66 -35.04 -4.82
N ARG A 130 14.56 -34.24 -5.44
CA ARG A 130 15.89 -33.96 -4.90
C ARG A 130 15.82 -33.18 -3.58
N LEU A 131 14.94 -32.18 -3.49
CA LEU A 131 14.73 -31.44 -2.24
C LEU A 131 14.16 -32.32 -1.13
N ALA A 132 13.40 -33.38 -1.46
CA ALA A 132 12.87 -34.32 -0.49
C ALA A 132 13.92 -35.25 0.13
N GLU A 133 15.12 -35.39 -0.47
CA GLU A 133 16.21 -36.22 0.07
C GLU A 133 16.64 -35.79 1.47
N ARG A 134 16.50 -34.49 1.80
CA ARG A 134 16.89 -33.92 3.09
C ARG A 134 15.96 -34.30 4.24
N GLN A 135 14.83 -34.99 4.00
CA GLN A 135 13.81 -35.48 4.96
C GLN A 135 13.29 -34.48 6.01
N GLU A 136 13.70 -33.21 5.94
CA GLU A 136 13.28 -32.13 6.82
C GLU A 136 12.27 -31.20 6.12
N PRO A 137 11.45 -30.45 6.88
CA PRO A 137 10.58 -29.43 6.29
C PRO A 137 11.41 -28.43 5.50
N LEU A 138 11.10 -28.29 4.21
CA LEU A 138 11.83 -27.42 3.29
C LEU A 138 11.90 -25.97 3.79
N PHE A 139 10.82 -25.52 4.45
CA PHE A 139 10.66 -24.21 5.06
C PHE A 139 10.14 -24.34 6.50
N PRO A 140 11.02 -24.44 7.51
CA PRO A 140 10.61 -24.75 8.88
C PRO A 140 9.81 -23.62 9.56
N ASN A 141 9.92 -22.39 9.05
CA ASN A 141 9.24 -21.21 9.58
C ASN A 141 8.13 -20.68 8.64
N LEU A 142 7.69 -21.47 7.66
CA LEU A 142 6.65 -21.06 6.74
C LEU A 142 5.32 -20.93 7.48
N GLN A 143 4.71 -19.75 7.39
CA GLN A 143 3.43 -19.38 8.00
C GLN A 143 2.31 -19.28 6.98
N LYS A 144 2.62 -18.83 5.76
CA LYS A 144 1.64 -18.62 4.69
C LYS A 144 2.04 -19.35 3.41
N LEU A 145 1.10 -20.09 2.82
CA LEU A 145 1.28 -20.79 1.56
C LEU A 145 0.16 -20.41 0.60
N SER A 146 0.49 -19.79 -0.53
CA SER A 146 -0.46 -19.48 -1.59
C SER A 146 -0.10 -20.26 -2.85
N VAL A 147 -1.01 -21.10 -3.33
CA VAL A 147 -0.78 -21.99 -4.47
C VAL A 147 -1.94 -21.93 -5.45
N ASP A 148 -1.69 -22.25 -6.71
CA ASP A 148 -2.76 -22.53 -7.66
C ASP A 148 -3.26 -23.99 -7.56
N MET A 149 -4.34 -24.32 -8.28
CA MET A 149 -4.87 -25.69 -8.34
C MET A 149 -3.83 -26.68 -8.88
N SER A 150 -3.04 -26.28 -9.88
CA SER A 150 -2.08 -27.19 -10.51
C SER A 150 -1.08 -27.69 -9.47
N PHE A 151 -0.53 -26.78 -8.67
CA PHE A 151 0.44 -27.05 -7.63
C PHE A 151 -0.21 -27.73 -6.42
N ALA A 152 -1.43 -27.34 -6.05
CA ALA A 152 -2.17 -27.98 -4.96
C ALA A 152 -2.53 -29.46 -5.25
N ALA A 153 -2.70 -29.81 -6.53
CA ALA A 153 -2.92 -31.18 -6.97
C ALA A 153 -1.62 -32.00 -7.16
N ASP A 154 -0.46 -31.35 -7.12
CA ASP A 154 0.84 -32.00 -7.28
C ASP A 154 1.34 -32.59 -5.95
N ILE A 155 2.00 -33.75 -5.99
CA ILE A 155 2.56 -34.40 -4.79
C ILE A 155 3.58 -33.49 -4.07
N SER A 156 4.25 -32.59 -4.81
CA SER A 156 5.23 -31.65 -4.27
C SER A 156 4.64 -30.71 -3.22
N ILE A 157 3.32 -30.47 -3.21
CA ILE A 157 2.63 -29.67 -2.18
C ILE A 157 2.92 -30.18 -0.76
N LEU A 158 3.14 -31.49 -0.61
CA LEU A 158 3.40 -32.13 0.68
C LEU A 158 4.68 -31.62 1.35
N LEU A 159 5.67 -31.17 0.56
CA LEU A 159 6.92 -30.59 1.09
C LEU A 159 6.69 -29.24 1.76
N PHE A 160 5.67 -28.50 1.32
CA PHE A 160 5.31 -27.18 1.85
C PHE A 160 4.34 -27.31 3.03
N LEU A 161 3.38 -28.23 2.92
CA LEU A 161 2.44 -28.55 4.00
C LEU A 161 3.11 -29.23 5.20
N ALA A 162 4.34 -29.74 5.05
CA ALA A 162 5.14 -30.28 6.14
C ALA A 162 5.68 -29.21 7.11
N SER A 163 5.53 -27.91 6.81
CA SER A 163 5.98 -26.86 7.72
C SER A 163 5.18 -26.88 9.03
N PRO A 164 5.85 -26.93 10.21
CA PRO A 164 5.17 -27.00 11.50
C PRO A 164 4.51 -25.69 11.93
N ARG A 165 4.88 -24.55 11.30
CA ARG A 165 4.39 -23.20 11.64
C ARG A 165 3.34 -22.68 10.66
N LEU A 166 2.86 -23.53 9.76
CA LEU A 166 1.92 -23.13 8.72
C LEU A 166 0.55 -22.82 9.32
N ASP A 167 0.06 -21.62 9.05
CA ASP A 167 -1.10 -21.03 9.70
C ASP A 167 -2.18 -20.57 8.71
N ASP A 168 -1.75 -20.13 7.53
CA ASP A 168 -2.61 -19.63 6.45
C ASP A 168 -2.30 -20.35 5.14
N VAL A 169 -3.31 -20.98 4.56
CA VAL A 169 -3.21 -21.62 3.24
C VAL A 169 -4.21 -20.96 2.29
N ARG A 170 -3.77 -20.64 1.08
CA ARG A 170 -4.61 -20.18 -0.01
C ARG A 170 -4.44 -21.11 -1.20
N ILE A 171 -5.56 -21.61 -1.74
CA ILE A 171 -5.59 -22.32 -3.02
C ILE A 171 -6.43 -21.52 -4.01
N ALA A 172 -5.84 -21.24 -5.16
CA ALA A 172 -6.49 -20.51 -6.24
C ALA A 172 -6.85 -21.47 -7.40
N PHE A 173 -8.14 -21.61 -7.68
CA PHE A 173 -8.68 -22.50 -8.70
C PHE A 173 -8.95 -21.74 -10.01
N PRO A 174 -8.65 -22.30 -11.19
CA PRO A 174 -9.12 -21.71 -12.45
C PRO A 174 -10.64 -21.89 -12.59
N SER A 175 -11.31 -21.04 -13.37
CA SER A 175 -12.76 -21.08 -13.59
C SER A 175 -13.30 -22.39 -14.20
N ASN A 176 -12.42 -23.24 -14.73
CA ASN A 176 -12.70 -24.55 -15.31
C ASN A 176 -12.05 -25.70 -14.52
N ALA A 177 -11.74 -25.48 -13.24
CA ALA A 177 -11.18 -26.49 -12.35
C ALA A 177 -11.98 -27.80 -12.35
N GLU A 178 -11.27 -28.92 -12.41
CA GLU A 178 -11.87 -30.24 -12.27
C GLU A 178 -12.24 -30.50 -10.80
N THR A 179 -13.50 -30.86 -10.54
CA THR A 179 -14.05 -31.04 -9.19
C THR A 179 -13.28 -32.05 -8.34
N VAL A 180 -12.83 -33.16 -8.95
CA VAL A 180 -12.08 -34.22 -8.24
C VAL A 180 -10.72 -33.71 -7.76
N MET A 181 -9.99 -32.99 -8.63
CA MET A 181 -8.70 -32.38 -8.27
C MET A 181 -8.87 -31.32 -7.20
N ALA A 182 -9.89 -30.46 -7.31
CA ALA A 182 -10.17 -29.43 -6.32
C ALA A 182 -10.50 -30.02 -4.94
N SER A 183 -11.36 -31.03 -4.91
CA SER A 183 -11.72 -31.76 -3.69
C SER A 183 -10.50 -32.42 -3.03
N THR A 184 -9.65 -33.07 -3.83
CA THR A 184 -8.43 -33.75 -3.36
C THR A 184 -7.41 -32.76 -2.80
N SER A 185 -7.25 -31.60 -3.45
CA SER A 185 -6.36 -30.53 -3.01
C SER A 185 -6.78 -29.99 -1.62
N VAL A 186 -8.07 -29.70 -1.45
CA VAL A 186 -8.64 -29.24 -0.17
C VAL A 186 -8.48 -30.29 0.93
N ARG A 187 -8.77 -31.57 0.61
CA ARG A 187 -8.60 -32.69 1.55
C ARG A 187 -7.16 -32.85 2.00
N THR A 188 -6.21 -32.68 1.09
CA THR A 188 -4.77 -32.82 1.38
C THR A 188 -4.31 -31.80 2.41
N VAL A 189 -4.77 -30.54 2.30
CA VAL A 189 -4.52 -29.50 3.32
C VAL A 189 -5.13 -29.89 4.66
N GLY A 190 -6.40 -30.29 4.67
CA GLY A 190 -7.10 -30.67 5.90
C GLY A 190 -6.46 -31.86 6.63
N TRP A 191 -5.90 -32.81 5.89
CA TRP A 191 -5.18 -33.96 6.45
C TRP A 191 -3.79 -33.61 6.97
N LYS A 192 -3.00 -32.83 6.21
CA LYS A 192 -1.61 -32.53 6.56
C LYS A 192 -1.45 -31.43 7.60
N VAL A 193 -2.40 -30.49 7.65
CA VAL A 193 -2.31 -29.29 8.49
C VAL A 193 -3.58 -29.15 9.34
N PRO A 194 -3.87 -30.09 10.25
CA PRO A 194 -5.10 -30.06 11.06
C PRO A 194 -5.17 -28.87 12.03
N MET A 195 -4.03 -28.23 12.31
CA MET A 195 -3.91 -27.07 13.20
C MET A 195 -4.07 -25.72 12.47
N LEU A 196 -4.44 -25.73 11.19
CA LEU A 196 -4.57 -24.53 10.37
C LEU A 196 -5.64 -23.57 10.92
N HIS A 197 -5.33 -22.28 11.03
CA HIS A 197 -6.26 -21.27 11.52
C HIS A 197 -6.95 -20.48 10.39
N SER A 198 -6.29 -20.30 9.24
CA SER A 198 -6.84 -19.58 8.09
C SER A 198 -6.77 -20.42 6.82
N PHE A 199 -7.89 -20.53 6.11
CA PHE A 199 -7.94 -21.20 4.83
C PHE A 199 -8.76 -20.40 3.81
N THR A 200 -8.14 -20.13 2.65
CA THR A 200 -8.75 -19.36 1.56
C THR A 200 -8.82 -20.18 0.28
N ILE A 201 -10.00 -20.21 -0.33
CA ILE A 201 -10.30 -20.83 -1.62
C ILE A 201 -10.78 -19.72 -2.55
N SER A 202 -9.98 -19.36 -3.54
CA SER A 202 -10.28 -18.28 -4.49
C SER A 202 -10.24 -18.76 -5.93
N SER A 203 -10.77 -17.98 -6.88
CA SER A 203 -10.62 -18.26 -8.31
C SER A 203 -9.58 -17.35 -8.95
N ILE A 204 -8.83 -17.89 -9.92
CA ILE A 204 -7.93 -17.14 -10.80
C ILE A 204 -8.77 -16.62 -11.97
N GLN A 205 -8.81 -15.30 -12.16
CA GLN A 205 -9.46 -14.69 -13.33
C GLN A 205 -8.49 -14.72 -14.51
N GLN A 206 -8.68 -15.66 -15.44
CA GLN A 206 -7.99 -15.62 -16.73
C GLN A 206 -8.87 -14.94 -17.77
N GLY A 207 -8.51 -13.71 -18.15
CA GLY A 207 -9.22 -12.91 -19.16
C GLY A 207 -10.54 -12.31 -18.65
N GLY A 208 -10.93 -11.15 -19.18
CA GLY A 208 -12.07 -10.33 -18.76
C GLY A 208 -13.48 -10.95 -18.89
N SER A 209 -13.57 -12.28 -18.98
CA SER A 209 -14.83 -13.01 -18.85
C SER A 209 -15.30 -12.98 -17.40
N LYS A 210 -16.57 -12.63 -17.18
CA LYS A 210 -17.24 -12.80 -15.88
C LYS A 210 -17.01 -14.23 -15.38
N PRO A 211 -16.72 -14.44 -14.08
CA PRO A 211 -16.55 -15.77 -13.53
C PRO A 211 -17.82 -16.57 -13.84
N ARG A 212 -17.71 -17.63 -14.64
CA ARG A 212 -18.71 -18.69 -14.58
C ARG A 212 -18.49 -19.34 -13.22
N PRO A 213 -19.46 -19.29 -12.29
CA PRO A 213 -19.31 -20.03 -11.06
C PRO A 213 -19.07 -21.47 -11.46
N LEU A 214 -17.98 -22.05 -10.97
CA LEU A 214 -17.79 -23.50 -11.06
C LEU A 214 -19.10 -24.12 -10.56
N GLN A 215 -19.68 -25.04 -11.34
CA GLN A 215 -20.77 -25.87 -10.85
C GLN A 215 -20.36 -26.39 -9.48
N THR A 216 -21.28 -26.27 -8.50
CA THR A 216 -21.10 -26.53 -7.07
C THR A 216 -19.90 -27.44 -6.83
N ILE A 217 -18.79 -26.90 -6.29
CA ILE A 217 -17.69 -27.79 -5.92
C ILE A 217 -18.27 -28.72 -4.84
N CYS A 218 -18.52 -29.96 -5.26
CA CYS A 218 -19.29 -31.01 -4.59
C CYS A 218 -18.88 -31.25 -3.12
N PRO A 219 -19.72 -31.94 -2.32
CA PRO A 219 -19.96 -31.70 -0.91
C PRO A 219 -18.69 -31.88 -0.08
N PHE A 220 -18.17 -30.80 0.48
CA PHE A 220 -16.93 -30.85 1.25
C PHE A 220 -17.17 -31.50 2.63
N THR A 221 -17.17 -32.83 2.68
CA THR A 221 -16.89 -33.60 3.89
C THR A 221 -15.43 -33.42 4.38
N ASN A 222 -14.61 -32.70 3.61
CA ASN A 222 -13.15 -32.61 3.74
C ASN A 222 -12.64 -31.61 4.80
N PHE A 223 -13.51 -30.82 5.44
CA PHE A 223 -13.11 -29.88 6.50
C PHE A 223 -13.12 -30.51 7.91
N SER A 224 -13.53 -31.77 8.03
CA SER A 224 -13.62 -32.48 9.32
C SER A 224 -12.30 -32.56 10.10
N GLY A 225 -11.15 -32.50 9.39
CA GLY A 225 -9.82 -32.46 10.01
C GLY A 225 -9.42 -31.09 10.57
N LEU A 226 -10.06 -30.01 10.13
CA LEU A 226 -9.67 -28.61 10.41
C LEU A 226 -10.36 -28.05 11.66
N ARG A 227 -10.20 -28.72 12.80
CA ARG A 227 -10.94 -28.40 14.04
C ARG A 227 -10.59 -27.04 14.66
N ARG A 228 -9.41 -26.50 14.37
CA ARG A 228 -8.92 -25.20 14.86
C ARG A 228 -9.10 -24.05 13.87
N LEU A 229 -9.82 -24.28 12.77
CA LEU A 229 -10.03 -23.28 11.74
C LEU A 229 -10.85 -22.11 12.28
N ARG A 230 -10.25 -20.92 12.26
CA ARG A 230 -10.89 -19.67 12.70
C ARG A 230 -11.42 -18.86 11.53
N LYS A 231 -10.73 -18.89 10.39
CA LYS A 231 -11.07 -18.10 9.21
C LYS A 231 -11.18 -19.00 7.99
N LEU A 232 -12.36 -18.99 7.37
CA LEU A 232 -12.61 -19.65 6.09
C LEU A 232 -13.12 -18.62 5.09
N LYS A 233 -12.44 -18.52 3.93
CA LYS A 233 -12.87 -17.66 2.83
C LYS A 233 -13.04 -18.44 1.55
N ILE A 234 -14.24 -18.42 0.98
CA ILE A 234 -14.62 -19.04 -0.30
C ILE A 234 -15.35 -17.96 -1.11
N ASP A 235 -14.63 -17.25 -1.99
CA ASP A 235 -15.18 -16.06 -2.66
C ASP A 235 -15.69 -16.31 -4.09
N SER A 236 -15.26 -17.41 -4.71
CA SER A 236 -15.49 -17.65 -6.15
C SER A 236 -16.29 -18.91 -6.46
N HIS A 237 -16.55 -19.72 -5.44
CA HIS A 237 -17.16 -21.04 -5.59
C HIS A 237 -18.48 -21.07 -4.84
N SER A 238 -19.52 -21.55 -5.51
CA SER A 238 -20.80 -21.76 -4.86
C SER A 238 -20.78 -23.04 -4.04
N ALA A 239 -21.37 -22.96 -2.86
CA ALA A 239 -21.68 -24.08 -2.01
C ALA A 239 -23.18 -24.31 -1.92
N ASP A 240 -23.56 -25.52 -1.50
CA ASP A 240 -24.91 -25.82 -1.09
C ASP A 240 -25.14 -25.51 0.40
N VAL A 241 -26.40 -25.60 0.83
CA VAL A 241 -26.78 -25.32 2.21
C VAL A 241 -26.35 -26.44 3.17
N HIS A 242 -26.24 -27.67 2.68
CA HIS A 242 -25.79 -28.80 3.48
C HIS A 242 -24.33 -28.58 3.94
N PHE A 243 -23.48 -28.08 3.04
CA PHE A 243 -22.11 -27.71 3.37
C PHE A 243 -22.05 -26.59 4.42
N LEU A 244 -22.92 -25.58 4.33
CA LEU A 244 -23.01 -24.55 5.37
C LEU A 244 -23.35 -25.14 6.74
N VAL A 245 -24.28 -26.09 6.81
CA VAL A 245 -24.62 -26.81 8.04
C VAL A 245 -23.42 -27.62 8.55
N GLN A 246 -22.66 -28.27 7.66
CA GLN A 246 -21.43 -28.97 8.05
C GLN A 246 -20.37 -28.01 8.61
N LEU A 247 -20.18 -26.84 8.00
CA LEU A 247 -19.27 -25.81 8.52
C LEU A 247 -19.69 -25.30 9.90
N SER A 248 -20.98 -25.31 10.21
CA SER A 248 -21.48 -24.90 11.53
C SER A 248 -20.99 -25.78 12.68
N SER A 249 -20.58 -27.02 12.38
CA SER A 249 -19.96 -27.94 13.34
C SER A 249 -18.52 -27.58 13.74
N LEU A 250 -17.88 -26.63 13.04
CA LEU A 250 -16.53 -26.18 13.38
C LEU A 250 -16.57 -25.27 14.63
N PRO A 251 -15.93 -25.66 15.74
CA PRO A 251 -16.11 -24.98 17.03
C PRO A 251 -15.48 -23.59 17.08
N ASP A 252 -14.32 -23.41 16.43
CA ASP A 252 -13.50 -22.21 16.53
C ASP A 252 -13.70 -21.23 15.37
N LEU A 253 -14.60 -21.52 14.42
CA LEU A 253 -14.79 -20.70 13.23
C LEU A 253 -15.40 -19.34 13.60
N SER A 254 -14.60 -18.28 13.47
CA SER A 254 -14.96 -16.91 13.82
C SER A 254 -15.21 -16.00 12.63
N HIS A 255 -14.58 -16.26 11.48
CA HIS A 255 -14.75 -15.50 10.25
C HIS A 255 -15.10 -16.44 9.08
N LEU A 256 -16.26 -16.23 8.48
CA LEU A 256 -16.72 -17.01 7.33
C LEU A 256 -17.04 -16.08 6.16
N GLN A 257 -16.41 -16.31 5.01
CA GLN A 257 -16.84 -15.77 3.72
C GLN A 257 -17.24 -16.92 2.79
N ILE A 258 -18.46 -16.91 2.27
CA ILE A 258 -18.99 -18.02 1.43
C ILE A 258 -20.03 -17.54 0.41
N VAL A 259 -20.12 -18.23 -0.72
CA VAL A 259 -21.16 -18.02 -1.76
C VAL A 259 -22.08 -19.25 -1.79
N ILE A 260 -23.41 -19.06 -1.82
CA ILE A 260 -24.43 -20.13 -1.82
C ILE A 260 -25.39 -19.90 -2.98
N SER A 261 -25.60 -20.90 -3.84
CA SER A 261 -26.27 -20.71 -5.15
C SER A 261 -27.54 -21.53 -5.38
N GLN A 262 -28.43 -21.59 -4.37
CA GLN A 262 -29.77 -22.22 -4.37
C GLN A 262 -29.85 -23.67 -3.88
N SER A 263 -31.03 -24.03 -3.36
CA SER A 263 -31.35 -25.21 -2.55
C SER A 263 -32.53 -26.02 -3.11
N LEU A 264 -32.60 -27.32 -2.83
CA LEU A 264 -33.81 -28.17 -2.84
C LEU A 264 -33.71 -29.20 -1.69
N PRO A 265 -34.83 -29.68 -1.09
CA PRO A 265 -35.99 -28.97 -0.57
C PRO A 265 -36.01 -28.88 0.98
N THR A 266 -36.87 -27.97 1.44
CA THR A 266 -37.62 -27.96 2.70
C THR A 266 -37.95 -29.36 3.21
N ASP A 267 -37.31 -29.79 4.30
CA ASP A 267 -37.96 -30.13 5.57
C ASP A 267 -36.94 -30.81 6.50
N SER A 268 -36.90 -30.35 7.76
CA SER A 268 -36.04 -30.86 8.84
C SER A 268 -34.54 -30.52 8.81
N TRP A 269 -34.18 -29.22 8.93
CA TRP A 269 -32.87 -28.91 9.51
C TRP A 269 -32.92 -29.26 11.00
N LYS A 270 -32.50 -30.48 11.38
CA LYS A 270 -32.11 -30.76 12.76
C LYS A 270 -30.77 -30.08 13.00
N VAL A 271 -30.80 -28.90 13.62
CA VAL A 271 -29.62 -28.09 13.91
C VAL A 271 -28.99 -28.60 15.20
N ASP A 272 -28.24 -29.70 15.12
CA ASP A 272 -27.38 -30.12 16.22
C ASP A 272 -26.04 -29.37 16.11
N GLY A 273 -25.95 -28.20 16.75
CA GLY A 273 -24.68 -27.49 16.93
C GLY A 273 -24.32 -26.48 15.83
N GLY A 274 -25.11 -25.41 15.72
CA GLY A 274 -24.80 -24.25 14.89
C GLY A 274 -23.49 -23.52 15.24
N PHE A 275 -23.16 -22.47 14.49
CA PHE A 275 -21.95 -21.66 14.66
C PHE A 275 -21.85 -21.05 16.06
N ARG A 276 -20.93 -21.55 16.87
CA ARG A 276 -20.75 -21.16 18.28
C ARG A 276 -19.93 -19.89 18.46
N SER A 277 -18.92 -19.73 17.60
CA SER A 277 -17.86 -18.71 17.74
C SER A 277 -17.85 -17.69 16.59
N LEU A 278 -18.84 -17.72 15.69
CA LEU A 278 -18.85 -16.87 14.50
C LEU A 278 -19.11 -15.40 14.87
N VAL A 279 -18.14 -14.55 14.52
CA VAL A 279 -18.10 -13.11 14.81
C VAL A 279 -18.31 -12.29 13.54
N SER A 280 -17.82 -12.76 12.39
CA SER A 280 -17.95 -12.07 11.11
C SER A 280 -18.44 -13.03 10.02
N LEU A 281 -19.53 -12.65 9.35
CA LEU A 281 -20.11 -13.39 8.24
C LEU A 281 -20.16 -12.52 6.99
N HIS A 282 -19.55 -12.97 5.90
CA HIS A 282 -19.72 -12.43 4.57
C HIS A 282 -20.32 -13.50 3.67
N ILE A 283 -21.61 -13.37 3.36
CA ILE A 283 -22.35 -14.38 2.61
C ILE A 283 -22.96 -13.80 1.35
N THR A 284 -22.74 -14.47 0.22
CA THR A 284 -23.46 -14.20 -1.03
C THR A 284 -24.51 -15.28 -1.22
N THR A 285 -25.80 -14.96 -1.10
CA THR A 285 -26.91 -15.93 -1.13
C THR A 285 -28.22 -15.24 -1.48
N PRO A 286 -29.25 -15.95 -1.98
CA PRO A 286 -30.60 -15.39 -2.04
C PRO A 286 -31.10 -15.01 -0.64
N VAL A 287 -31.76 -13.85 -0.51
CA VAL A 287 -32.30 -13.36 0.78
C VAL A 287 -33.30 -14.32 1.41
N SER A 288 -34.03 -15.11 0.61
CA SER A 288 -34.99 -16.11 1.10
C SER A 288 -34.39 -17.19 2.01
N LEU A 289 -33.06 -17.38 1.95
CA LEU A 289 -32.34 -18.32 2.82
C LEU A 289 -31.78 -17.66 4.09
N MET A 290 -31.68 -16.33 4.15
CA MET A 290 -30.92 -15.67 5.21
C MET A 290 -31.51 -15.84 6.60
N SER A 291 -32.83 -15.78 6.77
CA SER A 291 -33.46 -16.04 8.07
C SER A 291 -33.10 -17.43 8.61
N ARG A 292 -32.98 -18.43 7.73
CA ARG A 292 -32.54 -19.78 8.10
C ARG A 292 -31.05 -19.83 8.43
N VAL A 293 -30.20 -19.13 7.67
CA VAL A 293 -28.76 -19.03 7.94
C VAL A 293 -28.50 -18.36 9.30
N LEU A 294 -29.19 -17.27 9.62
CA LEU A 294 -29.05 -16.57 10.90
C LEU A 294 -29.44 -17.45 12.09
N ARG A 295 -30.40 -18.37 11.90
CA ARG A 295 -30.77 -19.36 12.92
C ARG A 295 -29.68 -20.38 13.22
N LEU A 296 -28.75 -20.62 12.29
CA LEU A 296 -27.57 -21.46 12.53
C LEU A 296 -26.52 -20.77 13.41
N ILE A 297 -26.63 -19.47 13.68
CA ILE A 297 -25.62 -18.70 14.39
C ILE A 297 -26.11 -18.44 15.82
N ARG A 298 -25.19 -18.56 16.79
CA ARG A 298 -25.48 -18.22 18.20
C ARG A 298 -25.92 -16.76 18.31
N SER A 299 -27.08 -16.52 18.91
CA SER A 299 -27.57 -15.15 19.13
C SER A 299 -26.54 -14.32 19.92
N GLY A 300 -26.34 -13.08 19.48
CA GLY A 300 -25.41 -12.12 20.06
C GLY A 300 -23.92 -12.39 19.77
N SER A 301 -23.56 -13.40 18.98
CA SER A 301 -22.13 -13.66 18.67
C SER A 301 -21.58 -12.78 17.55
N LEU A 302 -22.43 -12.35 16.63
CA LEU A 302 -22.03 -11.66 15.41
C LEU A 302 -21.81 -10.16 15.65
N THR A 303 -20.65 -9.65 15.23
CA THR A 303 -20.32 -8.21 15.23
C THR A 303 -20.30 -7.62 13.83
N SER A 304 -20.09 -8.45 12.81
CA SER A 304 -20.04 -8.02 11.41
C SER A 304 -20.85 -8.95 10.51
N LEU A 305 -21.75 -8.37 9.72
CA LEU A 305 -22.55 -9.06 8.71
C LEU A 305 -22.45 -8.34 7.36
N VAL A 306 -22.02 -9.06 6.33
CA VAL A 306 -22.05 -8.62 4.93
C VAL A 306 -22.90 -9.61 4.15
N HIS A 307 -24.03 -9.15 3.64
CA HIS A 307 -24.93 -9.91 2.78
C HIS A 307 -24.91 -9.36 1.36
N ILE A 308 -24.78 -10.24 0.38
CA ILE A 308 -24.85 -9.92 -1.04
C ILE A 308 -25.86 -10.84 -1.73
N ASP A 309 -26.88 -10.27 -2.36
CA ASP A 309 -27.82 -10.99 -3.21
C ASP A 309 -27.52 -10.70 -4.69
N ASP A 310 -26.95 -11.71 -5.37
CA ASP A 310 -26.67 -11.72 -6.81
C ASP A 310 -27.68 -12.57 -7.59
N HIS A 311 -28.78 -13.01 -6.97
CA HIS A 311 -29.74 -13.94 -7.54
C HIS A 311 -31.10 -13.30 -7.81
N SER A 312 -31.57 -12.46 -6.88
CA SER A 312 -32.90 -11.86 -6.92
C SER A 312 -32.99 -10.77 -8.00
N GLN A 313 -34.05 -10.81 -8.81
CA GLN A 313 -34.26 -9.90 -9.95
C GLN A 313 -35.29 -8.80 -9.65
N SER A 314 -36.24 -9.05 -8.74
CA SER A 314 -37.36 -8.14 -8.44
C SER A 314 -37.51 -7.90 -6.94
N TYR A 315 -37.59 -6.63 -6.52
CA TYR A 315 -37.79 -6.27 -5.11
C TYR A 315 -39.19 -6.64 -4.60
N ASN A 316 -40.20 -6.61 -5.48
CA ASN A 316 -41.59 -6.98 -5.14
C ASN A 316 -41.73 -8.45 -4.73
N GLU A 317 -40.89 -9.33 -5.29
CA GLU A 317 -40.91 -10.77 -4.99
C GLU A 317 -40.20 -11.11 -3.68
N ILE A 318 -39.28 -10.25 -3.24
CA ILE A 318 -38.43 -10.51 -2.07
C ILE A 318 -38.81 -9.71 -0.83
N GLY A 319 -39.72 -8.73 -0.93
CA GLY A 319 -40.04 -7.79 0.16
C GLY A 319 -40.30 -8.46 1.52
N GLN A 320 -41.12 -9.52 1.55
CA GLN A 320 -41.37 -10.27 2.78
C GLN A 320 -40.10 -10.94 3.33
N PHE A 321 -39.30 -11.57 2.47
CA PHE A 321 -38.04 -12.19 2.88
C PHE A 321 -37.02 -11.16 3.40
N VAL A 322 -36.99 -9.95 2.83
CA VAL A 322 -36.16 -8.85 3.33
C VAL A 322 -36.63 -8.39 4.70
N GLN A 323 -37.94 -8.23 4.90
CA GLN A 323 -38.51 -7.84 6.20
C GLN A 323 -38.22 -8.89 7.28
N ASP A 324 -38.43 -10.17 6.97
CA ASP A 324 -38.14 -11.29 7.87
C ASP A 324 -36.64 -11.32 8.22
N PHE A 325 -35.78 -11.08 7.22
CA PHE A 325 -34.33 -11.00 7.41
C PHE A 325 -33.93 -9.85 8.35
N HIS A 326 -34.43 -8.64 8.13
CA HIS A 326 -34.13 -7.49 8.99
C HIS A 326 -34.63 -7.69 10.42
N THR A 327 -35.84 -8.22 10.58
CA THR A 327 -36.42 -8.53 11.89
C THR A 327 -35.57 -9.57 12.63
N GLU A 328 -35.12 -10.61 11.94
CA GLU A 328 -34.26 -11.66 12.53
C GLU A 328 -32.86 -11.10 12.89
N ILE A 329 -32.28 -10.19 12.10
CA ILE A 329 -31.01 -9.53 12.43
C ILE A 329 -31.12 -8.82 13.78
N VAL A 330 -32.14 -7.98 13.93
CA VAL A 330 -32.31 -7.10 15.10
C VAL A 330 -32.64 -7.93 16.35
N SER A 331 -33.49 -8.93 16.19
CA SER A 331 -33.87 -9.86 17.27
C SER A 331 -32.67 -10.67 17.77
N ARG A 332 -31.83 -11.20 16.86
CA ARG A 332 -30.73 -12.09 17.25
C ARG A 332 -29.41 -11.39 17.53
N PHE A 333 -29.15 -10.25 16.92
CA PHE A 333 -27.83 -9.59 16.92
C PHE A 333 -27.94 -8.08 17.20
N PRO A 334 -28.52 -7.65 18.34
CA PRO A 334 -28.67 -6.23 18.66
C PRO A 334 -27.33 -5.50 18.90
N SER A 335 -26.23 -6.23 19.14
CA SER A 335 -24.89 -5.67 19.32
C SER A 335 -24.03 -5.67 18.05
N LEU A 336 -24.64 -5.73 16.87
CA LEU A 336 -23.94 -5.70 15.60
C LEU A 336 -23.27 -4.33 15.40
N LEU A 337 -21.99 -4.34 15.02
CA LEU A 337 -21.20 -3.12 14.77
C LEU A 337 -21.19 -2.78 13.27
N ASN A 338 -21.07 -3.80 12.41
CA ASN A 338 -20.92 -3.60 10.97
C ASN A 338 -22.01 -4.37 10.22
N LEU A 339 -22.80 -3.66 9.42
CA LEU A 339 -23.86 -4.25 8.59
C LEU A 339 -23.75 -3.73 7.16
N SER A 340 -23.57 -4.64 6.20
CA SER A 340 -23.59 -4.34 4.77
C SER A 340 -24.60 -5.25 4.08
N ILE A 341 -25.60 -4.66 3.41
CA ILE A 341 -26.63 -5.40 2.66
C ILE A 341 -26.63 -4.88 1.23
N ASN A 342 -26.36 -5.76 0.26
CA ASN A 342 -26.23 -5.38 -1.15
C ASN A 342 -27.08 -6.29 -2.05
N TYR A 343 -27.90 -5.71 -2.93
CA TYR A 343 -28.68 -6.44 -3.94
C TYR A 343 -28.23 -5.99 -5.33
N ARG A 344 -27.38 -6.78 -6.01
CA ARG A 344 -26.70 -6.31 -7.24
C ARG A 344 -27.57 -6.37 -8.49
N LYS A 345 -28.61 -7.21 -8.51
CA LYS A 345 -29.45 -7.47 -9.70
C LYS A 345 -30.89 -6.97 -9.58
N CYS A 346 -31.30 -6.46 -8.42
CA CYS A 346 -32.64 -5.92 -8.22
C CYS A 346 -32.77 -4.55 -8.90
N ASN A 347 -33.25 -4.53 -10.14
CA ASN A 347 -33.48 -3.32 -10.92
C ASN A 347 -34.99 -3.15 -11.16
N GLY A 348 -35.59 -2.07 -10.66
CA GLY A 348 -36.99 -1.75 -10.96
C GLY A 348 -37.46 -0.45 -10.31
N GLN A 349 -38.23 0.35 -11.06
CA GLN A 349 -38.98 1.46 -10.47
C GLN A 349 -40.19 0.90 -9.74
N LEU A 350 -40.25 1.10 -8.42
CA LEU A 350 -41.38 0.70 -7.58
C LEU A 350 -42.56 1.69 -7.75
N THR A 351 -43.79 1.16 -7.78
CA THR A 351 -45.04 1.94 -7.75
C THR A 351 -45.23 2.62 -6.37
N GLN A 352 -46.16 3.57 -6.26
CA GLN A 352 -46.38 4.33 -5.01
C GLN A 352 -46.77 3.45 -3.81
N GLN A 353 -47.59 2.40 -4.00
CA GLN A 353 -47.93 1.43 -2.93
C GLN A 353 -46.71 0.63 -2.45
N SER A 354 -45.75 0.34 -3.33
CA SER A 354 -44.49 -0.30 -2.94
C SER A 354 -43.51 0.64 -2.21
N ARG A 355 -43.74 1.96 -2.19
CA ARG A 355 -42.89 2.92 -1.44
C ARG A 355 -43.12 2.86 0.06
N GLU A 356 -44.39 2.79 0.49
CA GLU A 356 -44.76 2.66 1.91
C GLU A 356 -44.32 1.29 2.46
N SER A 357 -44.37 0.26 1.61
CA SER A 357 -43.88 -1.09 1.95
C SER A 357 -42.37 -1.10 2.22
N THR A 358 -41.59 -0.27 1.53
CA THR A 358 -40.12 -0.21 1.69
C THR A 358 -39.69 0.39 3.03
N LEU A 359 -40.45 1.34 3.58
CA LEU A 359 -40.20 1.90 4.92
C LEU A 359 -40.39 0.83 5.99
N VAL A 360 -41.49 0.08 5.93
CA VAL A 360 -41.80 -1.02 6.86
C VAL A 360 -40.74 -2.12 6.80
N ILE A 361 -40.18 -2.40 5.62
CA ILE A 361 -39.09 -3.35 5.46
C ILE A 361 -37.82 -2.83 6.16
N PHE A 362 -37.54 -1.54 6.10
CA PHE A 362 -36.30 -0.94 6.60
C PHE A 362 -36.32 -0.63 8.11
N GLU A 363 -37.49 -0.24 8.64
CA GLU A 363 -37.71 0.17 10.03
C GLU A 363 -37.04 -0.73 11.09
N PRO A 364 -37.08 -2.09 11.01
CA PRO A 364 -36.49 -2.94 12.04
C PRO A 364 -35.01 -2.63 12.30
N LEU A 365 -34.23 -2.26 11.27
CA LEU A 365 -32.79 -2.01 11.38
C LEU A 365 -32.45 -0.82 12.30
N CYS A 366 -33.41 0.06 12.58
CA CYS A 366 -33.25 1.15 13.56
C CYS A 366 -33.02 0.63 14.99
N GLY A 367 -33.34 -0.64 15.29
CA GLY A 367 -33.06 -1.25 16.59
C GLY A 367 -31.57 -1.52 16.87
N LEU A 368 -30.68 -1.37 15.88
CA LEU A 368 -29.24 -1.64 16.00
C LEU A 368 -28.46 -0.44 16.56
N CYS A 369 -28.66 -0.10 17.83
CA CYS A 369 -28.08 1.10 18.46
C CYS A 369 -26.55 1.16 18.54
N LYS A 370 -25.84 0.02 18.45
CA LYS A 370 -24.36 -0.07 18.53
C LYS A 370 -23.67 -0.03 17.16
N LEU A 371 -24.41 0.25 16.10
CA LEU A 371 -23.90 0.18 14.73
C LEU A 371 -22.87 1.28 14.47
N GLN A 372 -21.70 0.89 13.98
CA GLN A 372 -20.58 1.76 13.63
C GLN A 372 -20.41 1.90 12.10
N GLU A 373 -20.68 0.84 11.35
CA GLU A 373 -20.59 0.86 9.89
C GLU A 373 -21.87 0.30 9.27
N PHE A 374 -22.53 1.10 8.44
CA PHE A 374 -23.73 0.71 7.72
C PHE A 374 -23.60 0.96 6.22
N THR A 375 -23.85 -0.07 5.43
CA THR A 375 -23.97 0.03 3.98
C THR A 375 -25.25 -0.66 3.53
N TYR A 376 -26.11 0.06 2.83
CA TYR A 376 -27.39 -0.46 2.38
C TYR A 376 -27.62 -0.06 0.93
N ASN A 377 -27.47 -1.04 0.04
CA ASN A 377 -27.60 -0.88 -1.40
C ASN A 377 -28.91 -1.46 -2.01
N PRO A 378 -29.98 -1.74 -1.24
CA PRO A 378 -31.34 -1.60 -1.77
C PRO A 378 -31.66 -0.16 -2.12
N MET A 379 -32.81 0.08 -2.75
CA MET A 379 -33.33 1.43 -2.97
C MET A 379 -34.41 1.76 -1.92
N PRO A 380 -34.04 2.11 -0.66
CA PRO A 380 -35.04 2.49 0.34
C PRO A 380 -35.73 3.81 -0.05
N THR A 381 -36.94 4.00 0.45
CA THR A 381 -37.61 5.30 0.45
C THR A 381 -37.19 6.04 1.71
N LEU A 382 -36.42 7.12 1.57
CA LEU A 382 -35.88 7.88 2.71
C LEU A 382 -36.23 9.35 2.54
N GLU A 383 -37.44 9.71 2.95
CA GLU A 383 -37.85 11.11 3.02
C GLU A 383 -37.16 11.81 4.20
N THR A 384 -37.03 13.13 4.15
CA THR A 384 -36.40 13.96 5.20
C THR A 384 -36.88 13.60 6.60
N GLY A 385 -38.19 13.50 6.81
CA GLY A 385 -38.77 13.18 8.12
C GLY A 385 -38.40 11.80 8.66
N VAL A 386 -38.17 10.81 7.79
CA VAL A 386 -37.74 9.46 8.20
C VAL A 386 -36.29 9.50 8.68
N VAL A 387 -35.44 10.24 7.97
CA VAL A 387 -34.04 10.39 8.36
C VAL A 387 -33.93 11.14 9.69
N ASP A 388 -34.69 12.22 9.84
CA ASP A 388 -34.62 13.09 11.01
C ASP A 388 -35.20 12.45 12.29
N LEU A 389 -36.35 11.76 12.17
CA LEU A 389 -37.09 11.26 13.33
C LEU A 389 -36.73 9.83 13.71
N LEU A 390 -36.29 9.00 12.76
CA LEU A 390 -36.05 7.57 12.99
C LEU A 390 -34.57 7.20 12.88
N LEU A 391 -33.91 7.56 11.78
CA LEU A 391 -32.55 7.09 11.52
C LEU A 391 -31.48 7.78 12.34
N ALA A 392 -31.45 9.12 12.31
CA ALA A 392 -30.41 9.87 12.98
C ALA A 392 -30.38 9.59 14.50
N PRO A 393 -31.54 9.50 15.21
CA PRO A 393 -31.55 9.15 16.64
C PRO A 393 -31.22 7.68 16.93
N ALA A 394 -31.44 6.77 15.98
CA ALA A 394 -31.27 5.34 16.18
C ALA A 394 -29.80 4.89 16.29
N TRP A 395 -28.87 5.60 15.63
CA TRP A 395 -27.47 5.17 15.51
C TRP A 395 -26.46 6.23 15.98
N PRO A 396 -26.36 6.48 17.28
CA PRO A 396 -25.47 7.52 17.83
C PRO A 396 -23.96 7.21 17.65
N GLU A 397 -23.58 5.93 17.55
CA GLU A 397 -22.18 5.50 17.42
C GLU A 397 -21.69 5.33 15.97
N ILE A 398 -22.53 5.70 14.98
CA ILE A 398 -22.23 5.48 13.56
C ILE A 398 -21.00 6.30 13.12
N ARG A 399 -20.09 5.64 12.39
CA ARG A 399 -18.86 6.22 11.81
C ARG A 399 -18.91 6.25 10.29
N VAL A 400 -19.49 5.23 9.67
CA VAL A 400 -19.64 5.11 8.22
C VAL A 400 -21.11 4.86 7.92
N PHE A 401 -21.74 5.77 7.19
CA PHE A 401 -23.14 5.66 6.77
C PHE A 401 -23.26 5.78 5.25
N ASN A 402 -23.60 4.67 4.58
CA ASN A 402 -23.62 4.60 3.12
C ASN A 402 -24.93 4.00 2.57
N ILE A 403 -25.74 4.85 1.92
CA ILE A 403 -26.94 4.48 1.17
C ILE A 403 -26.85 5.17 -0.19
N PRO A 404 -26.17 4.58 -1.19
CA PRO A 404 -25.83 5.28 -2.42
C PRO A 404 -27.01 5.50 -3.37
N VAL A 405 -28.13 4.79 -3.16
CA VAL A 405 -29.31 4.85 -4.02
C VAL A 405 -30.56 4.92 -3.16
N VAL A 406 -31.45 5.88 -3.45
CA VAL A 406 -32.72 6.09 -2.75
C VAL A 406 -33.85 6.13 -3.78
N GLN A 407 -35.04 5.65 -3.41
CA GLN A 407 -36.24 5.73 -4.23
C GLN A 407 -37.15 6.89 -3.81
N GLY A 408 -37.81 7.52 -4.79
CA GLY A 408 -38.73 8.62 -4.53
C GLY A 408 -38.00 9.96 -4.34
N PRO A 409 -38.62 10.94 -3.65
CA PRO A 409 -37.96 12.21 -3.36
C PRO A 409 -36.74 11.94 -2.45
N CYS A 410 -35.58 12.41 -2.85
CA CYS A 410 -34.38 12.34 -2.02
C CYS A 410 -34.52 13.27 -0.80
N PRO A 411 -33.89 12.93 0.33
CA PRO A 411 -33.90 13.79 1.51
C PRO A 411 -33.29 15.16 1.18
N THR A 412 -33.82 16.19 1.81
CA THR A 412 -33.34 17.57 1.68
C THR A 412 -32.08 17.78 2.51
N TYR A 413 -31.31 18.80 2.19
CA TYR A 413 -30.09 19.19 2.92
C TYR A 413 -30.25 19.42 4.43
N GLU A 414 -31.48 19.57 4.91
CA GLU A 414 -31.82 19.76 6.33
C GLU A 414 -31.41 18.55 7.19
N VAL A 415 -31.45 17.33 6.61
CA VAL A 415 -31.05 16.10 7.33
C VAL A 415 -29.59 16.12 7.79
N LEU A 416 -28.73 16.90 7.13
CA LEU A 416 -27.32 17.02 7.49
C LEU A 416 -27.13 17.63 8.88
N CYS A 417 -27.99 18.58 9.26
CA CYS A 417 -27.97 19.17 10.59
C CYS A 417 -28.36 18.14 11.65
N THR A 418 -29.40 17.34 11.38
CA THR A 418 -29.87 16.31 12.32
C THR A 418 -28.82 15.20 12.48
N LEU A 419 -28.23 14.74 11.37
CA LEU A 419 -27.13 13.76 11.40
C LEU A 419 -25.92 14.29 12.17
N ALA A 420 -25.52 15.55 11.95
CA ALA A 420 -24.41 16.15 12.69
C ALA A 420 -24.67 16.23 14.21
N LYS A 421 -25.93 16.41 14.62
CA LYS A 421 -26.33 16.46 16.04
C LYS A 421 -26.40 15.07 16.67
N CYS A 422 -27.08 14.13 16.01
CA CYS A 422 -27.38 12.82 16.58
C CYS A 422 -26.23 11.82 16.41
N CYS A 423 -25.34 12.02 15.42
CA CYS A 423 -24.28 11.09 15.06
C CYS A 423 -22.87 11.73 15.16
N PRO A 424 -22.40 12.10 16.37
CA PRO A 424 -21.19 12.91 16.56
C PRO A 424 -19.88 12.23 16.13
N LEU A 425 -19.89 10.89 15.98
CA LEU A 425 -18.73 10.09 15.56
C LEU A 425 -18.65 9.86 14.05
N LEU A 426 -19.60 10.40 13.27
CA LEU A 426 -19.70 10.16 11.85
C LEU A 426 -18.49 10.73 11.10
N SER A 427 -17.82 9.86 10.33
CA SER A 427 -16.57 10.15 9.62
C SER A 427 -16.72 10.07 8.11
N GLU A 428 -17.63 9.23 7.63
CA GLU A 428 -17.97 9.04 6.21
C GLU A 428 -19.48 8.98 6.04
N LEU A 429 -20.01 9.85 5.16
CA LEU A 429 -21.42 9.92 4.80
C LEU A 429 -21.56 9.83 3.29
N SER A 430 -22.31 8.85 2.81
CA SER A 430 -22.63 8.69 1.39
C SER A 430 -24.12 8.45 1.23
N MET A 431 -24.86 9.46 0.79
CA MET A 431 -26.30 9.35 0.51
C MET A 431 -26.78 10.46 -0.44
N PRO A 432 -27.72 10.20 -1.36
CA PRO A 432 -28.32 11.25 -2.19
C PRO A 432 -29.01 12.31 -1.35
N ILE A 433 -28.53 13.55 -1.40
CA ILE A 433 -29.11 14.72 -0.70
C ILE A 433 -29.38 15.83 -1.70
N THR A 434 -30.61 16.34 -1.66
CA THR A 434 -31.06 17.42 -2.55
C THR A 434 -30.89 18.79 -1.92
N PHE A 435 -30.36 19.71 -2.72
CA PHE A 435 -30.25 21.12 -2.37
C PHE A 435 -31.22 21.94 -3.24
N PRO A 436 -31.88 22.96 -2.67
CA PRO A 436 -32.79 23.79 -3.43
C PRO A 436 -32.05 24.55 -4.54
N SER A 437 -32.68 24.61 -5.71
CA SER A 437 -32.18 25.36 -6.87
C SER A 437 -32.64 26.83 -6.87
N ASP A 438 -33.57 27.20 -5.98
CA ASP A 438 -34.06 28.56 -5.84
C ASP A 438 -33.01 29.47 -5.16
N ASN A 439 -33.28 30.78 -5.13
CA ASN A 439 -32.37 31.77 -4.53
C ASN A 439 -32.56 31.93 -3.01
N ALA A 440 -33.41 31.13 -2.36
CA ALA A 440 -33.64 31.26 -0.92
C ALA A 440 -32.34 30.98 -0.14
N PRO A 441 -32.03 31.70 0.95
CA PRO A 441 -30.86 31.39 1.76
C PRO A 441 -31.00 29.99 2.37
N LEU A 442 -29.93 29.19 2.30
CA LEU A 442 -29.85 27.92 3.04
C LEU A 442 -29.85 28.27 4.53
N ARG A 443 -30.83 27.75 5.27
CA ARG A 443 -30.93 28.01 6.70
C ARG A 443 -29.78 27.32 7.42
N CYS A 444 -29.07 28.08 8.25
CA CYS A 444 -28.03 27.56 9.14
C CYS A 444 -28.25 28.22 10.49
N ASP A 445 -29.36 27.85 11.15
CA ASP A 445 -29.79 28.44 12.44
C ASP A 445 -29.02 27.83 13.63
N HIS A 446 -27.80 27.35 13.38
CA HIS A 446 -27.04 26.56 14.35
C HIS A 446 -25.63 27.11 14.49
N ASP A 447 -25.11 27.05 15.72
CA ASP A 447 -23.71 27.32 16.01
C ASP A 447 -22.79 26.46 15.12
N PRO A 448 -21.60 26.96 14.74
CA PRO A 448 -20.68 26.22 13.88
C PRO A 448 -20.35 24.86 14.52
N PHE A 449 -20.83 23.79 13.90
CA PHE A 449 -20.56 22.44 14.38
C PHE A 449 -19.08 22.14 14.17
N SER A 450 -18.38 21.71 15.21
CA SER A 450 -17.02 21.16 15.09
C SER A 450 -17.04 19.67 14.74
N HIS A 451 -17.96 19.29 13.84
CA HIS A 451 -18.20 17.88 13.51
C HIS A 451 -17.04 17.29 12.69
N LYS A 452 -16.61 16.08 13.04
CA LYS A 452 -15.39 15.44 12.50
C LYS A 452 -15.60 14.65 11.20
N LEU A 453 -16.61 15.00 10.42
CA LEU A 453 -16.89 14.35 9.14
C LEU A 453 -15.74 14.64 8.17
N ARG A 454 -15.22 13.59 7.51
CA ARG A 454 -14.07 13.69 6.59
C ARG A 454 -14.46 13.44 5.15
N PHE A 455 -15.38 12.52 4.91
CA PHE A 455 -15.78 12.12 3.57
C PHE A 455 -17.28 12.33 3.42
N PHE A 456 -17.67 13.11 2.41
CA PHE A 456 -19.06 13.34 2.08
C PHE A 456 -19.32 13.03 0.61
N SER A 457 -20.31 12.18 0.33
CA SER A 457 -20.71 11.84 -1.03
C SER A 457 -22.22 11.97 -1.19
N SER A 458 -22.66 12.69 -2.22
CA SER A 458 -24.07 12.78 -2.63
C SER A 458 -24.23 12.20 -4.03
N PRO A 459 -24.23 10.85 -4.18
CA PRO A 459 -24.30 10.20 -5.47
C PRO A 459 -25.61 10.53 -6.20
N ASN A 460 -25.54 10.61 -7.54
CA ASN A 460 -26.69 10.84 -8.43
C ASN A 460 -27.48 12.14 -8.21
N THR A 461 -26.96 13.10 -7.43
CA THR A 461 -27.56 14.43 -7.27
C THR A 461 -26.77 15.49 -8.04
N SER A 462 -27.44 16.59 -8.39
CA SER A 462 -26.80 17.74 -9.00
C SER A 462 -26.95 18.98 -8.11
N VAL A 463 -25.94 19.84 -8.16
CA VAL A 463 -25.93 21.12 -7.46
C VAL A 463 -25.70 22.22 -8.49
N SER A 464 -26.37 23.35 -8.32
CA SER A 464 -26.17 24.57 -9.13
C SER A 464 -25.60 25.74 -8.32
N ARG A 465 -25.87 25.80 -7.01
CA ARG A 465 -25.46 26.90 -6.11
C ARG A 465 -24.19 26.57 -5.34
N PHE A 466 -23.07 26.42 -6.05
CA PHE A 466 -21.83 25.88 -5.49
C PHE A 466 -21.34 26.62 -4.24
N ALA A 467 -21.32 27.96 -4.28
CA ALA A 467 -20.84 28.77 -3.16
C ALA A 467 -21.73 28.70 -1.92
N SER A 468 -23.06 28.71 -2.10
CA SER A 468 -24.01 28.58 -0.99
C SER A 468 -23.90 27.21 -0.32
N VAL A 469 -23.84 26.14 -1.12
CA VAL A 469 -23.69 24.77 -0.62
C VAL A 469 -22.33 24.58 0.06
N ALA A 470 -21.25 25.09 -0.52
CA ALA A 470 -19.92 25.02 0.07
C ALA A 470 -19.85 25.74 1.44
N ARG A 471 -20.43 26.93 1.55
CA ARG A 471 -20.50 27.66 2.83
C ARG A 471 -21.33 26.91 3.89
N TYR A 472 -22.44 26.32 3.48
CA TYR A 472 -23.28 25.51 4.36
C TYR A 472 -22.53 24.28 4.86
N LEU A 473 -21.86 23.54 3.97
CA LEU A 473 -21.08 22.36 4.33
C LEU A 473 -19.85 22.69 5.19
N ASP A 474 -19.10 23.76 4.90
CA ASP A 474 -17.96 24.17 5.75
C ASP A 474 -18.41 24.61 7.16
N GLY A 475 -19.62 25.19 7.26
CA GLY A 475 -20.21 25.60 8.54
C GLY A 475 -20.59 24.42 9.44
N ILE A 476 -21.08 23.31 8.86
CA ILE A 476 -21.49 22.12 9.62
C ILE A 476 -20.34 21.10 9.75
N PHE A 477 -19.53 20.93 8.70
CA PHE A 477 -18.48 19.93 8.60
C PHE A 477 -17.13 20.57 8.25
N PRO A 478 -16.52 21.29 9.21
CA PRO A 478 -15.28 22.04 8.98
C PRO A 478 -14.04 21.17 8.68
N PHE A 479 -14.13 19.85 8.84
CA PHE A 479 -13.00 18.92 8.68
C PHE A 479 -13.09 18.02 7.45
N LEU A 480 -13.96 18.36 6.48
CA LEU A 480 -14.08 17.64 5.22
C LEU A 480 -12.74 17.60 4.46
N LEU A 481 -12.40 16.40 3.98
CA LEU A 481 -11.20 16.10 3.19
C LEU A 481 -11.55 15.79 1.73
N SER A 482 -12.73 15.23 1.47
CA SER A 482 -13.22 14.99 0.12
C SER A 482 -14.73 15.08 0.05
N ILE A 483 -15.20 15.65 -1.07
CA ILE A 483 -16.61 15.88 -1.38
C ILE A 483 -16.87 15.36 -2.79
N SER A 484 -17.81 14.44 -2.95
CA SER A 484 -18.14 13.86 -4.26
C SER A 484 -19.65 13.78 -4.53
N GLY A 485 -20.03 13.65 -5.79
CA GLY A 485 -21.42 13.46 -6.18
C GLY A 485 -21.63 13.46 -7.69
N GLY A 486 -22.84 13.80 -8.14
CA GLY A 486 -23.12 14.03 -9.56
C GLY A 486 -22.64 15.40 -10.07
N LYS A 487 -23.39 16.01 -10.98
CA LYS A 487 -22.96 17.26 -11.66
C LYS A 487 -22.84 18.44 -10.68
N GLY A 488 -21.68 19.10 -10.66
CA GLY A 488 -21.45 20.34 -9.91
C GLY A 488 -20.79 20.18 -8.54
N TRP A 489 -20.60 18.95 -8.06
CA TRP A 489 -19.97 18.66 -6.77
C TRP A 489 -18.46 18.90 -6.74
N ASP A 490 -17.79 18.78 -7.89
CA ASP A 490 -16.39 19.15 -8.11
C ASP A 490 -16.11 20.62 -7.77
N GLN A 491 -17.04 21.50 -8.14
CA GLN A 491 -16.94 22.94 -7.86
C GLN A 491 -17.20 23.24 -6.39
N VAL A 492 -18.12 22.52 -5.75
CA VAL A 492 -18.34 22.60 -4.30
C VAL A 492 -17.09 22.16 -3.54
N GLU A 493 -16.47 21.04 -3.93
CA GLU A 493 -15.23 20.52 -3.32
C GLU A 493 -14.10 21.55 -3.38
N SER A 494 -13.83 22.11 -4.56
CA SER A 494 -12.83 23.19 -4.73
C SER A 494 -13.14 24.39 -3.83
N ILE A 495 -14.38 24.89 -3.81
CA ILE A 495 -14.72 26.07 -2.98
C ILE A 495 -14.56 25.78 -1.48
N VAL A 496 -14.92 24.59 -0.99
CA VAL A 496 -14.73 24.23 0.42
C VAL A 496 -13.24 24.18 0.76
N LEU A 497 -12.48 23.38 0.02
CA LEU A 497 -11.08 23.08 0.35
C LEU A 497 -10.13 24.26 0.08
N GLU A 498 -10.38 25.04 -0.98
CA GLU A 498 -9.47 26.09 -1.45
C GLU A 498 -9.88 27.50 -1.02
N ALA A 499 -11.16 27.74 -0.67
CA ALA A 499 -11.63 29.06 -0.25
C ALA A 499 -12.17 29.08 1.19
N CYS A 500 -13.15 28.24 1.54
CA CYS A 500 -13.81 28.32 2.84
C CYS A 500 -12.89 27.92 4.00
N GLN A 501 -12.26 26.74 3.91
CA GLN A 501 -11.38 26.25 4.98
C GLN A 501 -10.15 27.15 5.21
N PRO A 502 -9.44 27.67 4.19
CA PRO A 502 -8.33 28.60 4.40
C PRO A 502 -8.77 29.90 5.06
N VAL A 503 -9.90 30.50 4.62
CA VAL A 503 -10.44 31.73 5.21
C VAL A 503 -10.78 31.52 6.69
N ARG A 504 -11.42 30.41 7.03
CA ARG A 504 -11.74 30.07 8.44
C ARG A 504 -10.48 29.85 9.28
N ARG A 505 -9.45 29.20 8.73
CA ARG A 505 -8.14 29.04 9.43
C ARG A 505 -7.47 30.39 9.68
N ASP A 506 -7.50 31.31 8.71
CA ASP A 506 -6.97 32.67 8.89
C ASP A 506 -7.76 33.45 9.94
N GLN A 507 -9.10 33.41 9.88
CA GLN A 507 -9.98 34.03 10.88
C GLN A 507 -9.74 33.49 12.30
N THR A 508 -9.59 32.17 12.44
CA THR A 508 -9.29 31.54 13.74
C THR A 508 -7.91 31.98 14.26
N THR A 509 -6.94 32.15 13.37
CA THR A 509 -5.59 32.61 13.72
C THR A 509 -5.60 34.07 14.18
N ARG A 510 -6.35 34.94 13.49
CA ARG A 510 -6.55 36.34 13.88
C ARG A 510 -7.36 36.50 15.17
N GLY A 511 -8.40 35.69 15.35
CA GLY A 511 -9.22 35.68 16.58
C GLY A 511 -8.43 35.24 17.81
N LYS A 512 -7.57 34.21 17.69
CA LYS A 512 -6.65 33.81 18.77
C LYS A 512 -5.59 34.87 19.09
N GLN A 513 -5.17 35.67 18.10
CA GLN A 513 -4.29 36.82 18.36
C GLN A 513 -5.00 37.98 19.07
N ALA A 514 -6.30 38.18 18.82
CA ALA A 514 -7.07 39.25 19.47
C ALA A 514 -7.36 38.98 20.96
N VAL A 515 -7.42 37.71 21.38
CA VAL A 515 -7.64 37.31 22.80
C VAL A 515 -6.35 37.40 23.63
N CYS A 516 -5.16 37.50 23.00
CA CYS A 516 -3.89 37.68 23.70
C CYS A 516 -3.51 39.15 23.98
N LEU A 517 -4.44 40.10 23.81
CA LEU A 517 -4.25 41.49 24.22
C LEU A 517 -4.90 41.70 25.60
N PRO A 518 -4.16 42.17 26.61
CA PRO A 518 -4.72 42.36 27.95
C PRO A 518 -5.78 43.48 27.94
N PRO A 519 -6.88 43.35 28.69
CA PRO A 519 -7.72 44.50 29.00
C PRO A 519 -6.92 45.46 29.88
N ALA A 520 -7.15 46.76 29.66
CA ALA A 520 -6.53 47.84 30.42
C ALA A 520 -6.72 47.64 31.93
N GLU A 521 -5.62 47.85 32.65
CA GLU A 521 -5.49 47.79 34.10
C GLU A 521 -6.64 48.53 34.80
N THR A 522 -7.42 47.79 35.58
CA THR A 522 -8.05 48.32 36.80
C THR A 522 -7.62 47.41 37.93
N VAL A 523 -6.82 47.99 38.83
CA VAL A 523 -6.35 47.41 40.09
C VAL A 523 -7.48 47.53 41.09
N SER A 524 -7.90 46.42 41.66
CA SER A 524 -8.39 46.34 43.03
C SER A 524 -8.19 44.91 43.53
N ASP A 525 -7.29 44.80 44.50
CA ASP A 525 -7.03 43.62 45.32
C ASP A 525 -8.28 43.22 46.11
N ASP A 526 -8.48 41.92 46.31
CA ASP A 526 -8.49 41.27 47.64
C ASP A 526 -9.18 39.89 47.63
N GLU A 527 -8.50 38.95 48.30
CA GLU A 527 -9.01 37.80 49.07
C GLU A 527 -9.76 36.66 48.33
N ASP A 528 -9.67 35.37 48.67
CA ASP A 528 -8.81 34.47 49.47
C ASP A 528 -9.40 33.04 49.22
N PHE A 529 -8.79 31.97 49.75
CA PHE A 529 -9.26 30.56 49.77
C PHE A 529 -9.10 29.74 48.45
N VAL A 530 -8.58 28.51 48.43
CA VAL A 530 -8.88 27.33 49.27
C VAL A 530 -7.69 26.35 49.33
N ASP A 531 -7.63 25.69 50.48
CA ASP A 531 -6.83 24.54 50.91
C ASP A 531 -7.31 23.18 50.35
N ASP A 532 -6.34 22.37 49.96
CA ASP A 532 -6.19 20.90 50.03
C ASP A 532 -7.24 19.83 49.64
N THR A 533 -6.61 18.69 49.31
CA THR A 533 -7.04 17.26 49.30
C THR A 533 -7.56 16.69 47.98
N ASP A 534 -6.78 15.80 47.33
CA ASP A 534 -6.70 14.32 47.53
C ASP A 534 -7.84 13.65 46.73
N ASP A 535 -7.74 12.58 45.93
CA ASP A 535 -6.90 11.39 45.86
C ASP A 535 -7.41 10.69 44.55
N THR A 536 -6.64 10.13 43.62
CA THR A 536 -6.51 8.66 43.43
C THR A 536 -5.91 8.30 42.05
N VAL A 537 -5.04 7.29 42.10
CA VAL A 537 -4.45 6.44 41.05
C VAL A 537 -5.54 5.62 40.32
N GLY A 538 -5.49 5.18 39.07
CA GLY A 538 -4.50 5.15 37.99
C GLY A 538 -5.06 4.30 36.82
N GLY A 539 -4.73 4.70 35.60
CA GLY A 539 -5.16 4.05 34.35
C GLY A 539 -4.53 4.78 33.17
N GLN A 540 -3.24 4.54 32.94
CA GLN A 540 -2.38 5.36 32.09
C GLN A 540 -2.56 4.98 30.61
N ASP A 541 -3.59 5.54 29.97
CA ASP A 541 -3.61 5.71 28.51
C ASP A 541 -2.51 6.72 28.14
N TRP A 542 -1.47 6.26 27.47
CA TRP A 542 -0.42 7.12 26.91
C TRP A 542 -0.98 7.93 25.73
N LEU A 543 -1.76 8.96 26.04
CA LEU A 543 -2.09 10.03 25.12
C LEU A 543 -0.85 10.92 24.96
N PRO A 544 -0.31 11.09 23.74
CA PRO A 544 0.82 11.98 23.50
C PRO A 544 0.45 13.40 23.93
N SER A 545 1.33 14.03 24.72
CA SER A 545 1.14 15.40 25.17
C SER A 545 1.07 16.36 23.98
N GLU A 546 0.41 17.51 24.15
CA GLU A 546 0.35 18.54 23.11
C GLU A 546 1.73 18.97 22.61
N LYS A 547 2.75 18.90 23.48
CA LYS A 547 4.15 19.16 23.12
C LYS A 547 4.71 18.11 22.17
N GLU A 548 4.37 16.84 22.37
CA GLU A 548 4.79 15.73 21.49
C GLU A 548 4.04 15.76 20.16
N VAL A 549 2.74 16.08 20.15
CA VAL A 549 1.97 16.29 18.91
C VAL A 549 2.50 17.48 18.12
N ALA A 550 2.88 18.57 18.79
CA ALA A 550 3.50 19.73 18.18
C ALA A 550 4.89 19.40 17.61
N ALA A 551 5.71 18.65 18.34
CA ALA A 551 7.02 18.18 17.89
C ALA A 551 6.89 17.23 16.68
N ALA A 552 5.99 16.26 16.73
CA ALA A 552 5.72 15.35 15.61
C ALA A 552 5.22 16.11 14.37
N SER A 553 4.36 17.12 14.56
CA SER A 553 3.90 17.99 13.49
C SER A 553 5.03 18.83 12.88
N LEU A 554 5.97 19.30 13.70
CA LEU A 554 7.15 20.05 13.25
C LEU A 554 8.08 19.15 12.43
N ILE A 555 8.35 17.94 12.92
CA ILE A 555 9.18 16.92 12.24
C ILE A 555 8.55 16.52 10.90
N GLN A 556 7.24 16.26 10.89
CA GLN A 556 6.51 15.91 9.67
C GLN A 556 6.57 17.04 8.62
N ARG A 557 6.46 18.31 9.07
CA ARG A 557 6.53 19.47 8.18
C ARG A 557 7.94 19.67 7.63
N ALA A 558 8.97 19.48 8.45
CA ALA A 558 10.38 19.50 8.02
C ALA A 558 10.67 18.37 7.02
N TYR A 559 10.22 17.15 7.30
CA TYR A 559 10.38 15.98 6.43
C TYR A 559 9.70 16.16 5.07
N ARG A 560 8.47 16.68 5.04
CA ARG A 560 7.76 17.01 3.79
C ARG A 560 8.48 18.10 3.00
N LYS A 561 9.04 19.10 3.68
CA LYS A 561 9.82 20.17 3.05
C LYS A 561 11.12 19.63 2.44
N VAL A 562 11.80 18.71 3.13
CA VAL A 562 12.98 17.99 2.63
C VAL A 562 12.63 17.09 1.44
N LEU A 563 11.49 16.40 1.48
CA LEU A 563 11.02 15.56 0.36
C LEU A 563 10.65 16.40 -0.88
N CYS A 564 9.96 17.54 -0.71
CA CYS A 564 9.70 18.48 -1.80
C CYS A 564 11.02 19.04 -2.37
N HIS A 565 11.97 19.40 -1.50
CA HIS A 565 13.28 19.88 -1.94
C HIS A 565 14.08 18.79 -2.68
N ARG A 566 14.03 17.53 -2.22
CA ARG A 566 14.66 16.39 -2.89
C ARG A 566 14.00 16.05 -4.23
N ARG A 567 12.67 16.18 -4.35
CA ARG A 567 11.94 16.04 -5.64
C ARG A 567 12.28 17.14 -6.64
N ASP A 568 12.49 18.36 -6.17
CA ASP A 568 12.83 19.52 -7.01
C ASP A 568 14.32 19.57 -7.39
N VAL A 569 15.20 19.08 -6.53
CA VAL A 569 16.66 18.99 -6.77
C VAL A 569 17.00 17.83 -7.70
N ALA A 570 16.32 16.69 -7.59
CA ALA A 570 16.47 15.55 -8.51
C ALA A 570 16.14 15.90 -9.98
N LYS A 571 15.39 16.99 -10.22
CA LYS A 571 15.07 17.51 -11.56
C LYS A 571 16.00 18.64 -12.04
N ARG A 572 16.93 19.16 -11.21
CA ARG A 572 17.69 20.40 -11.50
C ARG A 572 19.20 20.36 -11.22
N GLY A 573 19.77 19.24 -10.80
CA GLY A 573 21.23 19.10 -10.68
C GLY A 573 21.91 18.78 -12.01
N VAL A 574 22.98 19.51 -12.37
CA VAL A 574 23.81 19.26 -13.56
C VAL A 574 24.29 17.80 -13.61
N ALA A 575 24.68 17.23 -12.46
CA ALA A 575 25.08 15.82 -12.35
C ALA A 575 23.95 14.83 -12.69
N ALA A 576 22.71 15.11 -12.26
CA ALA A 576 21.57 14.26 -12.57
C ALA A 576 21.20 14.32 -14.06
N GLN A 577 21.37 15.48 -14.71
CA GLN A 577 21.14 15.64 -16.15
C GLN A 577 22.20 14.90 -16.98
N ILE A 578 23.47 14.99 -16.59
CA ILE A 578 24.57 14.27 -17.23
C ILE A 578 24.36 12.76 -17.09
N TYR A 579 24.05 12.28 -15.89
CA TYR A 579 23.79 10.86 -15.65
C TYR A 579 22.60 10.36 -16.48
N ALA A 580 21.50 11.12 -16.53
CA ALA A 580 20.35 10.81 -17.37
C ALA A 580 20.72 10.76 -18.87
N SER A 581 21.59 11.66 -19.33
CA SER A 581 22.11 11.64 -20.71
C SER A 581 22.92 10.38 -21.00
N CYS A 582 23.79 9.94 -20.09
CA CYS A 582 24.53 8.69 -20.21
C CYS A 582 23.57 7.48 -20.30
N THR A 583 22.56 7.40 -19.44
CA THR A 583 21.62 6.26 -19.44
C THR A 583 20.81 6.12 -20.73
N LYS A 584 20.50 7.22 -21.41
CA LYS A 584 19.74 7.20 -22.68
C LYS A 584 20.54 6.65 -23.85
N GLU A 585 21.85 6.86 -23.86
CA GLU A 585 22.72 6.53 -24.98
C GLU A 585 23.34 5.13 -24.88
N VAL A 586 22.98 4.34 -23.85
CA VAL A 586 23.50 2.97 -23.63
C VAL A 586 23.25 2.05 -24.83
N SER A 587 22.10 2.21 -25.52
CA SER A 587 21.75 1.41 -26.70
C SER A 587 22.71 1.60 -27.89
N ARG A 588 23.53 2.64 -27.89
CA ARG A 588 24.50 2.92 -28.95
C ARG A 588 25.83 2.20 -28.77
N LEU A 589 26.06 1.56 -27.63
CA LEU A 589 27.30 0.85 -27.32
C LEU A 589 27.35 -0.58 -27.92
N GLY A 590 26.33 -0.99 -28.70
CA GLY A 590 26.23 -2.31 -29.31
C GLY A 590 25.80 -3.43 -28.34
N ASP A 591 25.76 -4.67 -28.85
CA ASP A 591 25.18 -5.82 -28.12
C ASP A 591 26.07 -6.39 -27.00
N SER A 592 27.33 -5.96 -26.88
CA SER A 592 28.27 -6.49 -25.86
C SER A 592 29.33 -5.49 -25.37
N PRO A 593 28.94 -4.37 -24.73
CA PRO A 593 29.88 -3.32 -24.29
C PRO A 593 30.77 -3.70 -23.09
N GLY A 594 30.56 -4.89 -22.50
CA GLY A 594 31.47 -5.50 -21.52
C GLY A 594 31.90 -4.56 -20.38
N LEU A 595 33.22 -4.42 -20.19
CA LEU A 595 33.82 -3.55 -19.18
C LEU A 595 33.59 -2.06 -19.48
N TYR A 596 33.44 -1.67 -20.74
CA TYR A 596 33.26 -0.28 -21.15
C TYR A 596 31.94 0.31 -20.63
N LEU A 597 30.88 -0.50 -20.55
CA LEU A 597 29.59 -0.10 -19.96
C LEU A 597 29.75 0.38 -18.51
N ARG A 598 30.66 -0.24 -17.75
CA ARG A 598 30.94 0.14 -16.36
C ARG A 598 31.62 1.50 -16.28
N PHE A 599 32.50 1.82 -17.23
CA PHE A 599 33.09 3.15 -17.34
C PHE A 599 32.05 4.20 -17.75
N PHE A 600 31.19 3.85 -18.71
CA PHE A 600 30.19 4.74 -19.31
C PHE A 600 29.08 5.16 -18.34
N LEU A 601 28.64 4.26 -17.44
CA LEU A 601 27.56 4.53 -16.47
C LEU A 601 28.04 4.89 -15.06
N GLY A 602 29.33 4.71 -14.74
CA GLY A 602 29.86 5.04 -13.42
C GLY A 602 30.82 6.24 -13.48
N PRO A 603 32.11 6.03 -13.77
CA PRO A 603 33.13 7.07 -13.78
C PRO A 603 32.95 8.22 -14.82
N LEU A 604 32.38 7.95 -16.00
CA LEU A 604 32.23 8.96 -17.07
C LEU A 604 31.31 10.14 -16.69
N PRO A 605 30.13 9.93 -16.07
CA PRO A 605 29.33 11.03 -15.54
C PRO A 605 30.09 12.00 -14.62
N HIS A 606 31.00 11.49 -13.79
CA HIS A 606 31.78 12.31 -12.87
C HIS A 606 32.76 13.25 -13.61
N ILE A 607 33.46 12.76 -14.65
CA ILE A 607 34.36 13.64 -15.43
C ILE A 607 33.58 14.69 -16.24
N LEU A 608 32.38 14.35 -16.71
CA LEU A 608 31.51 15.30 -17.41
C LEU A 608 31.02 16.42 -16.49
N VAL A 609 30.71 16.11 -15.22
CA VAL A 609 30.36 17.10 -14.19
C VAL A 609 31.54 18.05 -13.92
N CYS A 610 32.76 17.51 -13.82
CA CYS A 610 33.98 18.32 -13.68
C CYS A 610 34.15 19.28 -14.86
N LEU A 611 34.06 18.79 -16.10
CA LEU A 611 34.23 19.61 -17.30
C LEU A 611 33.15 20.68 -17.45
N GLU A 612 31.89 20.37 -17.10
CA GLU A 612 30.81 21.35 -17.13
C GLU A 612 31.00 22.45 -16.08
N THR A 613 31.48 22.09 -14.90
CA THR A 613 31.83 23.05 -13.84
C THR A 613 32.97 23.97 -14.29
N VAL A 614 34.02 23.42 -14.92
CA VAL A 614 35.12 24.21 -15.50
C VAL A 614 34.63 25.13 -16.61
N CYS A 615 33.76 24.68 -17.50
CA CYS A 615 33.13 25.50 -18.54
C CYS A 615 32.36 26.69 -17.95
N ASN A 616 31.60 26.46 -16.87
CA ASN A 616 30.81 27.52 -16.23
C ASN A 616 31.69 28.53 -15.50
N GLU A 617 32.72 28.07 -14.79
CA GLU A 617 33.62 28.95 -14.03
C GLU A 617 34.54 29.76 -14.95
N THR A 618 35.14 29.15 -15.98
CA THR A 618 35.94 29.89 -16.98
C THR A 618 35.13 30.98 -17.69
N ARG A 619 33.84 30.74 -18.01
CA ARG A 619 32.93 31.76 -18.55
C ARG A 619 32.66 32.89 -17.55
N SER A 620 32.47 32.55 -16.27
CA SER A 620 32.28 33.52 -15.19
C SER A 620 33.53 34.41 -15.01
N GLN A 621 34.71 33.79 -14.94
CA GLN A 621 35.99 34.48 -14.80
C GLN A 621 36.34 35.33 -16.02
N ARG A 622 36.01 34.88 -17.24
CA ARG A 622 36.12 35.71 -18.46
C ARG A 622 35.26 36.97 -18.37
N LYS A 623 34.02 36.88 -17.88
CA LYS A 623 33.15 38.05 -17.67
C LYS A 623 33.74 39.02 -16.64
N LYS A 624 34.30 38.50 -15.54
CA LYS A 624 34.97 39.32 -14.51
C LYS A 624 36.23 40.01 -15.06
N THR A 625 37.09 39.27 -15.77
CA THR A 625 38.33 39.77 -16.39
C THR A 625 38.03 40.85 -17.44
N ASN A 626 37.02 40.63 -18.30
CA ASN A 626 36.59 41.64 -19.28
C ASN A 626 36.04 42.92 -18.63
N LYS A 627 35.39 42.82 -17.46
CA LYS A 627 34.93 44.01 -16.71
C LYS A 627 36.11 44.78 -16.10
N ARG A 628 37.18 44.08 -15.66
CA ARG A 628 38.40 44.68 -15.12
C ARG A 628 39.25 45.34 -16.21
N LEU A 629 39.41 44.70 -17.36
CA LEU A 629 40.10 45.26 -18.54
C LEU A 629 39.52 46.60 -19.01
N LYS A 630 38.21 46.83 -18.82
CA LYS A 630 37.54 48.12 -19.12
C LYS A 630 37.87 49.24 -18.14
N LYS A 631 38.47 48.93 -16.98
CA LYS A 631 38.69 49.85 -15.85
C LYS A 631 40.16 49.96 -15.41
N CYS A 632 41.10 49.28 -16.07
CA CYS A 632 42.49 49.17 -15.62
C CYS A 632 43.40 50.30 -16.14
N SER A 633 44.47 50.56 -15.40
CA SER A 633 45.61 51.38 -15.79
C SER A 633 46.49 50.69 -16.85
N PRO A 634 47.37 51.42 -17.56
CA PRO A 634 48.24 50.85 -18.60
C PRO A 634 49.14 49.70 -18.12
N ASP A 635 49.62 49.75 -16.89
CA ASP A 635 50.61 48.80 -16.35
C ASP A 635 50.01 47.43 -15.94
N GLU A 636 48.70 47.35 -15.71
CA GLU A 636 47.99 46.10 -15.35
C GLU A 636 47.34 45.42 -16.56
N LYS A 637 47.39 46.07 -17.72
CA LYS A 637 46.67 45.64 -18.92
C LYS A 637 47.26 44.38 -19.53
N ASP A 638 48.59 44.29 -19.60
CA ASP A 638 49.30 43.15 -20.18
C ASP A 638 49.06 41.87 -19.35
N ALA A 639 49.17 41.96 -18.02
CA ALA A 639 48.90 40.84 -17.12
C ALA A 639 47.45 40.34 -17.17
N LEU A 640 46.47 41.26 -17.33
CA LEU A 640 45.06 40.90 -17.51
C LEU A 640 44.76 40.31 -18.90
N ASP A 641 45.50 40.73 -19.92
CA ASP A 641 45.39 40.17 -21.28
C ASP A 641 45.98 38.76 -21.36
N ASP A 642 47.07 38.48 -20.65
CA ASP A 642 47.63 37.14 -20.49
C ASP A 642 46.66 36.21 -19.74
N LEU A 643 46.11 36.67 -18.60
CA LEU A 643 45.11 35.91 -17.84
C LEU A 643 43.85 35.63 -18.68
N ARG A 644 43.40 36.61 -19.46
CA ARG A 644 42.27 36.44 -20.40
C ARG A 644 42.58 35.39 -21.47
N THR A 645 43.81 35.36 -21.98
CA THR A 645 44.25 34.38 -22.97
C THR A 645 44.28 32.97 -22.37
N GLN A 646 44.81 32.82 -21.15
CA GLN A 646 44.80 31.55 -20.42
C GLN A 646 43.38 31.04 -20.14
N ILE A 647 42.46 31.89 -19.65
CA ILE A 647 41.05 31.53 -19.42
C ILE A 647 40.36 31.09 -20.72
N ASN A 648 40.64 31.77 -21.84
CA ASN A 648 40.07 31.40 -23.14
C ASN A 648 40.59 30.06 -23.64
N ASN A 649 41.88 29.77 -23.42
CA ASN A 649 42.49 28.49 -23.79
C ASN A 649 41.92 27.34 -22.95
N ALA A 650 41.80 27.53 -21.62
CA ALA A 650 41.20 26.55 -20.73
C ALA A 650 39.72 26.26 -21.08
N ASN A 651 38.93 27.29 -21.37
CA ASN A 651 37.53 27.10 -21.80
C ASN A 651 37.42 26.39 -23.16
N LYS A 652 38.32 26.68 -24.12
CA LYS A 652 38.36 25.96 -25.41
C LYS A 652 38.71 24.49 -25.22
N ALA A 653 39.69 24.18 -24.37
CA ALA A 653 40.07 22.82 -24.03
C ALA A 653 38.92 22.06 -23.34
N ALA A 654 38.27 22.68 -22.35
CA ALA A 654 37.12 22.09 -21.64
C ALA A 654 35.96 21.78 -22.59
N ILE A 655 35.60 22.70 -23.48
CA ILE A 655 34.54 22.49 -24.48
C ILE A 655 34.91 21.37 -25.47
N LYS A 656 36.19 21.29 -25.88
CA LYS A 656 36.67 20.25 -26.79
C LYS A 656 36.56 18.86 -26.14
N LEU A 657 36.98 18.72 -24.89
CA LEU A 657 36.86 17.49 -24.12
C LEU A 657 35.39 17.13 -23.85
N GLN A 658 34.57 18.10 -23.45
CA GLN A 658 33.14 17.89 -23.21
C GLN A 658 32.40 17.42 -24.47
N LYS A 659 32.80 17.90 -25.67
CA LYS A 659 32.23 17.42 -26.94
C LYS A 659 32.66 16.00 -27.28
N LYS A 660 33.93 15.64 -27.03
CA LYS A 660 34.46 14.31 -27.31
C LYS A 660 33.88 13.24 -26.38
N LEU A 661 33.82 13.55 -25.08
CA LEU A 661 33.30 12.68 -24.01
C LEU A 661 31.77 12.75 -23.85
N ASN A 662 31.08 13.54 -24.68
CA ASN A 662 29.64 13.65 -24.62
C ASN A 662 28.99 12.27 -24.83
N PRO A 663 27.97 11.88 -24.06
CA PRO A 663 27.36 10.56 -24.19
C PRO A 663 26.84 10.23 -25.59
N SER A 664 26.42 11.23 -26.37
CA SER A 664 25.94 11.06 -27.75
C SER A 664 27.05 11.09 -28.81
N SER A 665 28.31 11.22 -28.41
CA SER A 665 29.48 11.25 -29.29
C SER A 665 29.73 9.87 -29.91
N ALA A 666 29.99 9.82 -31.22
CA ALA A 666 30.37 8.60 -31.93
C ALA A 666 31.69 7.97 -31.41
N PHE A 667 32.44 8.69 -30.57
CA PHE A 667 33.60 8.15 -29.85
C PHE A 667 33.26 6.88 -29.05
N HIS A 668 32.08 6.84 -28.41
CA HIS A 668 31.69 5.75 -27.53
C HIS A 668 31.27 4.47 -28.26
N GLU A 669 30.94 4.55 -29.56
CA GLU A 669 30.58 3.41 -30.40
C GLU A 669 31.76 2.43 -30.55
N ARG A 670 33.00 2.91 -30.42
CA ARG A 670 34.22 2.09 -30.51
C ARG A 670 34.58 1.36 -29.21
N CYS A 671 33.94 1.71 -28.09
CA CYS A 671 34.18 1.12 -26.76
C CYS A 671 35.67 1.03 -26.35
N ASP A 672 36.53 1.98 -26.77
CA ASP A 672 37.96 1.97 -26.47
C ASP A 672 38.26 2.57 -25.08
N GLY A 673 38.46 1.69 -24.10
CA GLY A 673 38.80 2.08 -22.72
C GLY A 673 40.16 2.77 -22.57
N LYS A 674 41.14 2.46 -23.44
CA LYS A 674 42.49 3.07 -23.38
C LYS A 674 42.48 4.49 -23.91
N GLU A 675 41.76 4.72 -25.01
CA GLU A 675 41.56 6.07 -25.55
C GLU A 675 40.71 6.93 -24.60
N LEU A 676 39.72 6.33 -23.93
CA LEU A 676 38.94 6.99 -22.87
C LEU A 676 39.83 7.41 -21.69
N GLY A 677 40.75 6.55 -21.25
CA GLY A 677 41.74 6.86 -20.21
C GLY A 677 42.57 8.11 -20.55
N LYS A 678 43.11 8.20 -21.77
CA LYS A 678 43.90 9.37 -22.23
C LYS A 678 43.09 10.68 -22.20
N LEU A 679 41.80 10.63 -22.56
CA LEU A 679 40.94 11.82 -22.54
C LEU A 679 40.60 12.26 -21.10
N VAL A 680 40.52 11.32 -20.16
CA VAL A 680 40.31 11.61 -18.73
C VAL A 680 41.58 12.16 -18.08
N GLU A 681 42.76 11.68 -18.49
CA GLU A 681 44.05 12.28 -18.12
C GLU A 681 44.17 13.73 -18.64
N GLU A 682 43.85 13.98 -19.92
CA GLU A 682 43.83 15.35 -20.50
C GLU A 682 42.86 16.27 -19.74
N ALA A 683 41.73 15.74 -19.25
CA ALA A 683 40.79 16.48 -18.41
C ALA A 683 41.34 16.75 -17.01
N ASN A 684 42.08 15.81 -16.41
CA ASN A 684 42.74 16.00 -15.12
C ASN A 684 43.83 17.07 -15.18
N ASP A 685 44.66 17.06 -16.22
CA ASP A 685 45.71 18.07 -16.43
C ASP A 685 45.10 19.46 -16.63
N LEU A 686 43.97 19.53 -17.34
CA LEU A 686 43.21 20.77 -17.51
C LEU A 686 42.66 21.31 -16.19
N VAL A 687 42.07 20.46 -15.34
CA VAL A 687 41.54 20.88 -14.03
C VAL A 687 42.68 21.32 -13.10
N SER A 688 43.81 20.60 -13.13
CA SER A 688 44.99 20.88 -12.30
C SER A 688 45.75 22.16 -12.70
N SER A 689 45.65 22.57 -13.97
CA SER A 689 46.31 23.78 -14.50
C SER A 689 45.52 25.09 -14.32
N LEU A 690 44.33 25.05 -13.71
CA LEU A 690 43.52 26.25 -13.49
C LEU A 690 44.12 27.15 -12.40
N HIS A 691 44.42 28.41 -12.75
CA HIS A 691 44.97 29.41 -11.84
C HIS A 691 43.93 30.11 -10.94
N PHE A 692 42.72 29.56 -10.82
CA PHE A 692 41.65 30.10 -9.96
C PHE A 692 40.93 28.96 -9.23
N LYS A 693 40.51 29.23 -7.98
CA LYS A 693 39.72 28.28 -7.20
C LYS A 693 38.34 28.09 -7.83
N THR A 694 37.95 26.84 -8.07
CA THR A 694 36.60 26.49 -8.48
C THR A 694 35.63 26.66 -7.31
N SER A 695 34.39 27.04 -7.61
CA SER A 695 33.33 27.27 -6.61
C SER A 695 32.78 25.99 -5.97
N SER A 696 33.05 24.83 -6.59
CA SER A 696 32.78 23.49 -6.07
C SER A 696 34.08 22.76 -5.83
N ASP A 697 34.13 21.94 -4.78
CA ASP A 697 35.19 20.93 -4.63
C ASP A 697 35.01 19.88 -5.73
N LEU A 698 35.94 19.86 -6.69
CA LEU A 698 35.94 18.92 -7.80
C LEU A 698 36.76 17.66 -7.47
N SER A 699 37.41 17.64 -6.30
CA SER A 699 38.36 16.59 -5.91
C SER A 699 37.71 15.21 -5.89
N ASP A 700 36.49 15.10 -5.36
CA ASP A 700 35.80 13.82 -5.21
C ASP A 700 35.35 13.24 -6.56
N ASP A 701 34.71 14.04 -7.42
CA ASP A 701 34.27 13.61 -8.76
C ASP A 701 35.46 13.29 -9.67
N LEU A 702 36.53 14.10 -9.61
CA LEU A 702 37.76 13.86 -10.36
C LEU A 702 38.48 12.60 -9.88
N HIS A 703 38.55 12.37 -8.56
CA HIS A 703 39.13 11.16 -7.99
C HIS A 703 38.36 9.90 -8.40
N LEU A 704 37.03 9.94 -8.37
CA LEU A 704 36.18 8.82 -8.81
C LEU A 704 36.34 8.51 -10.30
N ALA A 705 36.45 9.53 -11.15
CA ALA A 705 36.70 9.37 -12.58
C ALA A 705 38.07 8.72 -12.87
N ILE A 706 39.14 9.24 -12.25
CA ILE A 706 40.51 8.76 -12.44
C ILE A 706 40.68 7.34 -11.91
N LYS A 707 40.22 7.08 -10.68
CA LYS A 707 40.25 5.75 -10.08
C LYS A 707 39.42 4.72 -10.87
N GLY A 708 38.35 5.19 -11.50
CA GLY A 708 37.44 4.34 -12.26
C GLY A 708 37.93 3.99 -13.67
N ILE A 709 38.63 4.91 -14.35
CA ILE A 709 38.98 4.80 -15.78
C ILE A 709 40.49 4.63 -16.00
N VAL A 710 41.32 5.36 -15.25
CA VAL A 710 42.76 5.50 -15.53
C VAL A 710 43.60 4.49 -14.76
N THR A 711 43.27 4.21 -13.50
CA THR A 711 44.06 3.25 -12.72
C THR A 711 43.78 1.81 -13.17
N GLU A 712 44.77 1.15 -13.79
CA GLU A 712 44.71 -0.28 -14.11
C GLU A 712 44.54 -1.11 -12.81
N ARG A 713 43.56 -2.02 -12.80
CA ARG A 713 43.48 -3.04 -11.75
C ARG A 713 44.66 -3.99 -11.92
N SER A 714 45.58 -3.99 -10.96
CA SER A 714 46.54 -5.07 -10.74
C SER A 714 45.85 -6.43 -10.90
N SER A 715 46.29 -7.22 -11.87
CA SER A 715 45.90 -8.61 -12.06
C SER A 715 46.46 -9.48 -10.91
N ALA A 716 45.75 -9.49 -9.78
CA ALA A 716 45.78 -10.62 -8.85
C ALA A 716 44.72 -11.61 -9.32
N SER A 717 44.96 -12.90 -9.59
CA SER A 717 46.11 -13.76 -9.40
C SER A 717 45.96 -14.94 -10.37
N THR A 718 46.82 -15.05 -11.38
CA THR A 718 47.01 -16.30 -12.10
C THR A 718 47.72 -17.27 -11.16
N HIS A 719 46.99 -18.26 -10.62
CA HIS A 719 47.60 -19.45 -10.04
C HIS A 719 48.41 -20.13 -11.15
N LYS A 720 49.73 -19.93 -11.13
CA LYS A 720 50.67 -20.80 -11.83
C LYS A 720 50.64 -22.15 -11.14
N ILE A 721 50.16 -23.15 -11.86
CA ILE A 721 50.56 -24.54 -11.68
C ILE A 721 52.07 -24.57 -11.92
N VAL A 722 52.83 -25.04 -10.93
CA VAL A 722 54.23 -25.43 -11.09
C VAL A 722 54.28 -26.90 -10.72
N ASP A 723 54.64 -27.70 -11.72
CA ASP A 723 55.03 -29.10 -11.58
C ASP A 723 56.24 -29.24 -10.65
N ALA A 724 56.09 -30.08 -9.61
CA ALA A 724 57.11 -30.95 -9.03
C ALA A 724 56.42 -31.96 -8.10
#